data_AF-A0A0Q9TX19-F1
#
_entry.id   AF-A0A0Q9TX19-F1
#
_cell.length_a   1.000
_cell.length_b   1.000
_cell.length_c   1.000
_cell.angle_alpha   90.00
_cell.angle_beta   90.00
_cell.angle_gamma   90.00
#
_symmetry.space_group_name_H-M   'P 1'
#
loop_
_entity.id
_entity.type
_entity.pdbx_description
1 polymer ?
#
loop_
_entity_poly.entity_id
_entity_poly.type
_entity_poly.pdbx_seq_one_letter_code
_entity_poly.pdbx_strand_id
1 'polypeptide(L)'
;MTLTGRGLERATAIRFGSVAATDVVRVSATTVRATTPRHASGPVDVQVTSPGGTSAAGADARFAYGSPSVVTGLSVTAGPLRGGTVVTISGAHLADATSVRFGTVAAIGLVRVSDGTLRVTAPAQAEGTVAVRVTNPNGTSPESATGRFTYVGMPAVSALSTLAGPLRGGVVVTVTGTRLGLATGVDFGGVPGTGLVRVSDTTLRITAPARTVGTVDVRVTTPGGVSPVVPAARFTYQAVPTVTAVSPTLAPTKGGGTVTLTGTAYDRVSSVAFGGVAATAVTRLSASQLRVTLPAHAEGDVDVRVTTPGGTSLVVPAGRFTFQDAPVVASVSPASGPLAGGTVVTLRGTSFTDVRGVLFNGVAATSFTRVSATQLTAVVPARIATGSIPIRVTTRAGTVVRTDGFTYVAGATLRTGQWLSSATALRSSTGAYVATMQADGNLVVTTSAGVRRWTSGTPGAGNRLQVRADGNVVMLRTNGTVAWSSGTGGWTGGLLTLTNDGLLQVRQGTTTVWDHRGYRYDRMLPGQVLRAGESILSTSKAWQLTMRTDGNLVLTSSTGVRQWATFTTGTGSTATMQTDGNLVVRSSRGVTLWSTGTSGSGSVVRVLGNANVAVYRSTTVTWAITGGPAPSSWKCYSRATQDCIERFGYYGQRAWSYPVDPWGNNCTNFSAYRLSRDGVKNPGNLGNATSWDTNARAKGFAVDQKPRVGDIAQWNSNHVAYVDWVSADGDTVAISESGYGGTVLGATYTSMSGRRILERGSYSWPSNFIHFR
;
A
#
# COMPACT_ATOMS: atom_id res chain seq x y z
N MET A 1 -70.99 83.63 42.72
CA MET A 1 -72.27 83.45 42.00
C MET A 1 -73.20 84.61 42.29
N THR A 2 -74.05 85.00 41.32
CA THR A 2 -75.13 85.98 41.52
C THR A 2 -76.47 85.25 41.54
N LEU A 3 -77.29 85.51 42.54
CA LEU A 3 -78.66 84.99 42.67
C LEU A 3 -79.64 86.15 42.53
N THR A 4 -80.71 85.94 41.78
CA THR A 4 -81.77 86.92 41.57
C THR A 4 -83.10 86.41 42.14
N GLY A 5 -83.95 87.31 42.63
CA GLY A 5 -85.19 86.95 43.30
C GLY A 5 -85.96 88.18 43.79
N ARG A 6 -86.80 88.02 44.82
CA ARG A 6 -87.51 89.12 45.51
C ARG A 6 -87.21 89.06 47.01
N GLY A 7 -87.07 90.21 47.67
CA GLY A 7 -86.84 90.29 49.12
C GLY A 7 -85.41 89.93 49.57
N LEU A 8 -84.43 90.02 48.66
CA LEU A 8 -83.05 89.57 48.90
C LEU A 8 -82.20 90.58 49.70
N GLU A 9 -82.68 91.81 49.90
CA GLU A 9 -82.01 92.86 50.68
C GLU A 9 -81.90 92.56 52.18
N ARG A 10 -82.67 91.58 52.68
CA ARG A 10 -82.59 91.10 54.07
C ARG A 10 -82.13 89.64 54.17
N ALA A 11 -81.50 89.09 53.12
CA ALA A 11 -80.96 87.73 53.15
C ALA A 11 -79.91 87.59 54.27
N THR A 12 -80.15 86.71 55.24
CA THR A 12 -79.27 86.44 56.40
C THR A 12 -78.37 85.23 56.18
N ALA A 13 -78.81 84.25 55.38
CA ALA A 13 -78.01 83.08 55.00
C ALA A 13 -78.39 82.59 53.60
N ILE A 14 -77.41 82.05 52.88
CA ILE A 14 -77.63 81.35 51.61
C ILE A 14 -77.04 79.97 51.76
N ARG A 15 -77.81 78.93 51.42
CA ARG A 15 -77.36 77.54 51.49
C ARG A 15 -77.48 76.87 50.13
N PHE A 16 -76.48 76.05 49.81
CA PHE A 16 -76.43 75.16 48.66
C PHE A 16 -76.57 73.74 49.22
N GLY A 17 -77.76 73.16 49.12
CA GLY A 17 -78.15 72.00 49.91
C GLY A 17 -78.03 72.29 51.41
N SER A 18 -77.28 71.46 52.14
CA SER A 18 -77.04 71.64 53.57
C SER A 18 -75.92 72.64 53.91
N VAL A 19 -75.12 73.07 52.93
CA VAL A 19 -73.88 73.83 53.15
C VAL A 19 -74.10 75.32 52.94
N ALA A 20 -73.66 76.15 53.89
CA ALA A 20 -73.78 77.61 53.78
C ALA A 20 -72.76 78.20 52.80
N ALA A 21 -73.20 79.15 52.00
CA ALA A 21 -72.35 80.00 51.17
C ALA A 21 -71.59 81.03 52.02
N THR A 22 -70.43 81.46 51.54
CA THR A 22 -69.63 82.51 52.16
C THR A 22 -69.75 83.82 51.37
N ASP A 23 -69.25 84.92 51.96
CA ASP A 23 -69.17 86.24 51.30
C ASP A 23 -70.50 86.72 50.72
N VAL A 24 -71.57 86.61 51.51
CA VAL A 24 -72.91 87.04 51.11
C VAL A 24 -72.96 88.57 51.04
N VAL A 25 -72.97 89.10 49.82
CA VAL A 25 -73.09 90.53 49.50
C VAL A 25 -74.49 90.80 48.97
N ARG A 26 -75.31 91.50 49.75
CA ARG A 26 -76.64 91.96 49.36
C ARG A 26 -76.50 93.18 48.44
N VAL A 27 -76.92 93.03 47.18
CA VAL A 27 -76.73 94.05 46.14
C VAL A 27 -77.97 94.93 46.01
N SER A 28 -79.15 94.32 46.00
CA SER A 28 -80.44 95.04 45.91
C SER A 28 -81.57 94.16 46.46
N ALA A 29 -82.80 94.68 46.44
CA ALA A 29 -83.98 93.90 46.81
C ALA A 29 -84.22 92.67 45.93
N THR A 30 -83.57 92.60 44.77
CA THR A 30 -83.71 91.51 43.82
C THR A 30 -82.43 90.75 43.53
N THR A 31 -81.30 91.13 44.15
CA THR A 31 -79.99 90.54 43.82
C THR A 31 -79.13 90.36 45.06
N VAL A 32 -78.57 89.16 45.20
CA VAL A 32 -77.54 88.85 46.19
C VAL A 32 -76.39 88.11 45.51
N ARG A 33 -75.15 88.40 45.91
CA ARG A 33 -73.95 87.68 45.48
C ARG A 33 -73.42 86.87 46.63
N ALA A 34 -72.93 85.68 46.35
CA ALA A 34 -72.25 84.85 47.34
C ALA A 34 -71.18 83.99 46.68
N THR A 35 -70.19 83.61 47.48
CA THR A 35 -69.22 82.59 47.11
C THR A 35 -69.84 81.22 47.37
N THR A 36 -69.93 80.40 46.32
CA THR A 36 -70.47 79.04 46.39
C THR A 36 -69.56 78.17 47.26
N PRO A 37 -70.11 77.38 48.22
CA PRO A 37 -69.29 76.50 49.04
C PRO A 37 -68.77 75.29 48.26
N ARG A 38 -67.79 74.57 48.82
CA ARG A 38 -67.34 73.29 48.25
C ARG A 38 -68.45 72.24 48.43
N HIS A 39 -68.83 71.57 47.34
CA HIS A 39 -69.87 70.54 47.35
C HIS A 39 -69.51 69.38 46.40
N ALA A 40 -70.07 68.19 46.62
CA ALA A 40 -69.95 67.06 45.69
C ALA A 40 -70.67 67.37 44.36
N SER A 41 -70.25 66.72 43.28
CA SER A 41 -70.84 66.94 41.95
C SER A 41 -72.32 66.54 41.94
N GLY A 42 -73.15 67.35 41.30
CA GLY A 42 -74.59 67.14 41.19
C GLY A 42 -75.40 68.42 41.39
N PRO A 43 -76.70 68.40 41.05
CA PRO A 43 -77.59 69.51 41.32
C PRO A 43 -77.87 69.62 42.83
N VAL A 44 -77.83 70.84 43.36
CA VAL A 44 -78.30 71.15 44.70
C VAL A 44 -79.26 72.32 44.65
N ASP A 45 -80.28 72.27 45.52
CA ASP A 45 -81.18 73.39 45.71
C ASP A 45 -80.43 74.53 46.41
N VAL A 46 -80.67 75.75 45.96
CA VAL A 46 -80.13 76.98 46.53
C VAL A 46 -81.26 77.69 47.26
N GLN A 47 -81.10 77.82 48.57
CA GLN A 47 -82.10 78.45 49.42
C GLN A 47 -81.54 79.70 50.08
N VAL A 48 -82.35 80.75 50.10
CA VAL A 48 -82.04 82.01 50.75
C VAL A 48 -82.94 82.16 51.97
N THR A 49 -82.35 82.41 53.14
CA THR A 49 -83.06 82.67 54.39
C THR A 49 -83.06 84.17 54.66
N SER A 50 -84.20 84.71 55.03
CA SER A 50 -84.40 86.10 55.48
C SER A 50 -85.21 86.10 56.79
N PRO A 51 -85.40 87.25 57.47
CA PRO A 51 -86.32 87.34 58.61
C PRO A 51 -87.74 86.87 58.31
N GLY A 52 -88.17 86.92 57.04
CA GLY A 52 -89.48 86.43 56.59
C GLY A 52 -89.56 84.92 56.30
N GLY A 53 -88.47 84.16 56.54
CA GLY A 53 -88.39 82.73 56.30
C GLY A 53 -87.37 82.32 55.23
N THR A 54 -87.30 81.02 54.96
CA THR A 54 -86.41 80.40 53.95
C THR A 54 -87.16 80.14 52.65
N SER A 55 -86.56 80.48 51.51
CA SER A 55 -87.16 80.23 50.19
C SER A 55 -87.38 78.73 49.94
N ALA A 56 -88.42 78.40 49.18
CA ALA A 56 -88.71 77.02 48.79
C ALA A 56 -87.56 76.43 47.96
N ALA A 57 -87.29 75.14 48.15
CA ALA A 57 -86.49 74.36 47.21
C ALA A 57 -87.31 74.13 45.92
N GLY A 58 -86.67 74.16 44.76
CA GLY A 58 -87.37 74.02 43.48
C GLY A 58 -86.42 74.03 42.28
N ALA A 59 -86.90 73.51 41.14
CA ALA A 59 -86.10 73.36 39.93
C ALA A 59 -85.48 74.68 39.44
N ASP A 60 -86.18 75.80 39.64
CA ASP A 60 -85.76 77.15 39.21
C ASP A 60 -84.67 77.77 40.10
N ALA A 61 -84.34 77.13 41.22
CA ALA A 61 -83.32 77.57 42.17
C ALA A 61 -82.27 76.47 42.42
N ARG A 62 -81.89 75.71 41.38
CA ARG A 62 -80.82 74.71 41.48
C ARG A 62 -79.48 75.23 40.96
N PHE A 63 -78.41 74.89 41.66
CA PHE A 63 -77.04 75.05 41.18
C PHE A 63 -76.41 73.68 40.97
N ALA A 64 -75.88 73.43 39.78
CA ALA A 64 -75.17 72.19 39.47
C ALA A 64 -73.67 72.35 39.74
N TYR A 65 -73.17 71.60 40.72
CA TYR A 65 -71.73 71.44 40.89
C TYR A 65 -71.22 70.43 39.85
N GLY A 66 -70.35 70.89 38.95
CA GLY A 66 -69.65 70.02 38.01
C GLY A 66 -68.27 69.63 38.51
N SER A 67 -67.69 68.62 37.87
CA SER A 67 -66.30 68.20 38.12
C SER A 67 -65.40 68.66 36.96
N PRO A 68 -64.13 69.01 37.24
CA PRO A 68 -63.14 69.19 36.18
C PRO A 68 -63.06 67.94 35.30
N SER A 69 -62.67 68.11 34.04
CA SER A 69 -62.42 66.98 33.15
C SER A 69 -61.38 66.01 33.73
N VAL A 70 -61.49 64.73 33.40
CA VAL A 70 -60.50 63.70 33.78
C VAL A 70 -59.96 63.06 32.51
N VAL A 71 -58.64 62.96 32.38
CA VAL A 71 -57.98 62.25 31.27
C VAL A 71 -57.58 60.87 31.75
N THR A 72 -58.15 59.83 31.14
CA THR A 72 -57.87 58.43 31.48
C THR A 72 -57.00 57.74 30.43
N GLY A 73 -56.93 58.25 29.19
CA GLY A 73 -56.00 57.71 28.19
C GLY A 73 -55.95 58.51 26.88
N LEU A 74 -54.90 58.26 26.10
CA LEU A 74 -54.67 58.79 24.76
C LEU A 74 -54.58 57.64 23.76
N SER A 75 -55.16 57.79 22.56
CA SER A 75 -55.07 56.76 21.50
C SER A 75 -53.64 56.56 20.97
N VAL A 76 -52.82 57.62 21.06
CA VAL A 76 -51.40 57.62 20.74
C VAL A 76 -50.68 58.49 21.76
N THR A 77 -49.55 58.03 22.27
CA THR A 77 -48.80 58.69 23.35
C THR A 77 -47.54 59.38 22.85
N ALA A 78 -47.27 59.37 21.54
CA ALA A 78 -46.14 60.05 20.95
C ALA A 78 -46.41 60.48 19.50
N GLY A 79 -45.64 61.47 19.03
CA GLY A 79 -45.72 61.98 17.66
C GLY A 79 -44.55 62.90 17.29
N PRO A 80 -44.52 63.43 16.07
CA PRO A 80 -43.41 64.21 15.56
C PRO A 80 -43.40 65.64 16.13
N LEU A 81 -42.22 66.25 16.18
CA LEU A 81 -42.02 67.63 16.65
C LEU A 81 -42.87 68.67 15.90
N ARG A 82 -43.21 68.41 14.64
CA ARG A 82 -44.07 69.28 13.82
C ARG A 82 -45.55 69.22 14.18
N GLY A 83 -45.96 68.34 15.11
CA GLY A 83 -47.36 68.09 15.42
C GLY A 83 -48.08 67.36 14.28
N GLY A 84 -49.41 67.50 14.24
CA GLY A 84 -50.25 66.90 13.20
C GLY A 84 -50.80 65.51 13.55
N THR A 85 -50.35 64.91 14.65
CA THR A 85 -50.90 63.64 15.14
C THR A 85 -52.32 63.85 15.66
N VAL A 86 -53.29 63.14 15.10
CA VAL A 86 -54.66 63.10 15.64
C VAL A 86 -54.67 62.20 16.87
N VAL A 87 -55.03 62.78 18.01
CA VAL A 87 -55.10 62.13 19.32
C VAL A 87 -56.56 62.07 19.76
N THR A 88 -57.07 60.86 19.96
CA THR A 88 -58.33 60.64 20.66
C THR A 88 -58.03 60.57 22.15
N ILE A 89 -58.65 61.45 22.93
CA ILE A 89 -58.53 61.53 24.38
C ILE A 89 -59.75 60.86 24.99
N SER A 90 -59.52 59.93 25.89
CA SER A 90 -60.55 59.22 26.66
C SER A 90 -60.54 59.70 28.12
N GLY A 91 -61.72 59.76 28.74
CA GLY A 91 -61.86 60.42 30.03
C GLY A 91 -63.29 60.48 30.57
N ALA A 92 -63.54 61.46 31.44
CA ALA A 92 -64.86 61.80 31.97
C ALA A 92 -65.04 63.33 32.02
N HIS A 93 -66.29 63.80 31.98
CA HIS A 93 -66.64 65.22 31.98
C HIS A 93 -66.00 66.00 30.83
N LEU A 94 -65.98 65.39 29.63
CA LEU A 94 -65.37 65.93 28.43
C LEU A 94 -66.38 66.60 27.49
N ALA A 95 -67.69 66.38 27.67
CA ALA A 95 -68.73 66.88 26.76
C ALA A 95 -68.73 68.41 26.65
N ASP A 96 -68.36 69.09 27.75
CA ASP A 96 -68.29 70.55 27.84
C ASP A 96 -66.86 71.08 27.90
N ALA A 97 -65.86 70.33 27.41
CA ALA A 97 -64.50 70.84 27.36
C ALA A 97 -64.48 72.22 26.65
N THR A 98 -63.53 73.09 26.94
CA THR A 98 -63.38 74.41 26.29
C THR A 98 -62.03 74.51 25.61
N SER A 99 -61.01 73.85 26.16
CA SER A 99 -59.70 73.73 25.53
C SER A 99 -59.01 72.43 25.90
N VAL A 100 -58.10 71.99 25.03
CA VAL A 100 -57.13 70.93 25.31
C VAL A 100 -55.75 71.52 25.08
N ARG A 101 -54.83 71.28 26.01
CA ARG A 101 -53.45 71.72 25.91
C ARG A 101 -52.50 70.54 26.02
N PHE A 102 -51.46 70.56 25.21
CA PHE A 102 -50.29 69.71 25.32
C PHE A 102 -49.23 70.58 26.02
N GLY A 103 -48.97 70.33 27.31
CA GLY A 103 -48.19 71.24 28.14
C GLY A 103 -48.81 72.64 28.16
N THR A 104 -48.07 73.63 27.67
CA THR A 104 -48.52 75.03 27.59
C THR A 104 -49.18 75.38 26.26
N VAL A 105 -49.09 74.54 25.22
CA VAL A 105 -49.55 74.85 23.86
C VAL A 105 -50.95 74.26 23.62
N ALA A 106 -51.85 75.07 23.06
CA ALA A 106 -53.20 74.63 22.72
C ALA A 106 -53.19 73.60 21.58
N ALA A 107 -54.05 72.58 21.71
CA ALA A 107 -54.29 71.62 20.65
C ALA A 107 -55.09 72.23 19.49
N ILE A 108 -54.97 71.64 18.30
CA ILE A 108 -55.63 72.11 17.09
C ILE A 108 -56.90 71.27 16.86
N GLY A 109 -58.00 71.91 16.45
CA GLY A 109 -59.21 71.20 15.99
C GLY A 109 -59.88 70.34 17.06
N LEU A 110 -60.27 70.94 18.18
CA LEU A 110 -61.00 70.25 19.26
C LEU A 110 -62.40 69.80 18.81
N VAL A 111 -62.60 68.49 18.75
CA VAL A 111 -63.88 67.85 18.45
C VAL A 111 -64.37 67.08 19.68
N ARG A 112 -65.58 67.37 20.13
CA ARG A 112 -66.26 66.67 21.23
C ARG A 112 -67.06 65.53 20.66
N VAL A 113 -66.74 64.30 21.07
CA VAL A 113 -67.41 63.11 20.57
C VAL A 113 -68.49 62.65 21.55
N SER A 114 -68.15 62.61 22.84
CA SER A 114 -69.07 62.29 23.93
C SER A 114 -68.51 62.81 25.26
N ASP A 115 -69.21 62.59 26.36
CA ASP A 115 -68.68 62.93 27.69
C ASP A 115 -67.43 62.13 28.08
N GLY A 116 -67.17 61.02 27.38
CA GLY A 116 -65.99 60.19 27.57
C GLY A 116 -64.88 60.39 26.55
N THR A 117 -65.11 61.14 25.46
CA THR A 117 -64.17 61.15 24.31
C THR A 117 -64.05 62.51 23.63
N LEU A 118 -62.80 62.94 23.41
CA LEU A 118 -62.43 64.07 22.55
C LEU A 118 -61.50 63.63 21.43
N ARG A 119 -61.47 64.38 20.32
CA ARG A 119 -60.41 64.28 19.30
C ARG A 119 -59.78 65.63 19.09
N VAL A 120 -58.45 65.65 19.06
CA VAL A 120 -57.64 66.85 18.82
C VAL A 120 -56.44 66.49 17.96
N THR A 121 -55.85 67.48 17.32
CA THR A 121 -54.56 67.35 16.64
C THR A 121 -53.47 67.95 17.51
N ALA A 122 -52.43 67.17 17.78
CA ALA A 122 -51.28 67.61 18.57
C ALA A 122 -50.58 68.78 17.88
N PRO A 123 -50.29 69.88 18.58
CA PRO A 123 -49.58 71.04 18.02
C PRO A 123 -48.09 70.75 17.84
N ALA A 124 -47.37 71.60 17.11
CA ALA A 124 -45.92 71.53 17.03
C ALA A 124 -45.25 71.93 18.35
N GLN A 125 -44.27 71.17 18.81
CA GLN A 125 -43.51 71.42 20.05
C GLN A 125 -42.08 70.90 19.96
N ALA A 126 -41.24 71.39 20.89
CA ALA A 126 -39.91 70.87 21.13
C ALA A 126 -39.95 69.41 21.64
N GLU A 127 -38.82 68.71 21.48
CA GLU A 127 -38.67 67.33 21.91
C GLU A 127 -38.86 67.19 23.42
N GLY A 128 -39.64 66.19 23.85
CA GLY A 128 -39.92 65.94 25.26
C GLY A 128 -41.36 65.49 25.54
N THR A 129 -41.59 65.05 26.77
CA THR A 129 -42.90 64.59 27.24
C THR A 129 -43.66 65.72 27.93
N VAL A 130 -44.87 66.01 27.44
CA VAL A 130 -45.77 67.00 28.04
C VAL A 130 -47.07 66.36 28.52
N ALA A 131 -47.70 66.98 29.50
CA ALA A 131 -49.02 66.56 29.98
C ALA A 131 -50.12 67.08 29.05
N VAL A 132 -51.06 66.22 28.68
CA VAL A 132 -52.28 66.56 27.96
C VAL A 132 -53.36 66.86 28.98
N ARG A 133 -53.78 68.12 29.06
CA ARG A 133 -54.81 68.57 30.00
C ARG A 133 -56.02 69.09 29.24
N VAL A 134 -57.20 68.77 29.77
CA VAL A 134 -58.49 69.22 29.24
C VAL A 134 -59.10 70.19 30.24
N THR A 135 -59.55 71.35 29.78
CA THR A 135 -60.27 72.32 30.61
C THR A 135 -61.73 72.30 30.23
N ASN A 136 -62.64 72.29 31.21
CA ASN A 136 -64.07 72.55 31.05
C ASN A 136 -64.45 73.75 31.95
N PRO A 137 -65.72 74.22 31.97
CA PRO A 137 -66.14 75.33 32.83
C PRO A 137 -65.90 75.10 34.33
N ASN A 138 -65.77 73.86 34.77
CA ASN A 138 -65.58 73.48 36.17
C ASN A 138 -64.10 73.33 36.56
N GLY A 139 -63.17 73.45 35.61
CA GLY A 139 -61.73 73.47 35.87
C GLY A 139 -60.90 72.70 34.85
N THR A 140 -59.58 72.70 35.07
CA THR A 140 -58.61 71.94 34.26
C THR A 140 -58.34 70.59 34.90
N SER A 141 -58.29 69.55 34.07
CA SER A 141 -57.96 68.20 34.49
C SER A 141 -56.62 68.16 35.22
N PRO A 142 -56.46 67.32 36.26
CA PRO A 142 -55.16 67.09 36.86
C PRO A 142 -54.18 66.46 35.86
N GLU A 143 -52.90 66.52 36.17
CA GLU A 143 -51.89 65.75 35.44
C GLU A 143 -52.08 64.27 35.73
N SER A 144 -51.96 63.45 34.70
CA SER A 144 -52.08 62.00 34.79
C SER A 144 -50.95 61.34 34.02
N ALA A 145 -50.45 60.21 34.54
CA ALA A 145 -49.48 59.38 33.82
C ALA A 145 -50.03 58.87 32.49
N THR A 146 -51.33 58.62 32.39
CA THR A 146 -52.00 58.17 31.15
C THR A 146 -52.34 59.31 30.19
N GLY A 147 -52.19 60.56 30.65
CA GLY A 147 -52.36 61.78 29.85
C GLY A 147 -51.03 62.38 29.42
N ARG A 148 -49.99 61.58 29.15
CA ARG A 148 -48.69 62.09 28.70
C ARG A 148 -48.48 61.85 27.20
N PHE A 149 -48.07 62.89 26.49
CA PHE A 149 -47.71 62.82 25.08
C PHE A 149 -46.24 63.21 24.88
N THR A 150 -45.49 62.38 24.16
CA THR A 150 -44.06 62.58 23.91
C THR A 150 -43.83 63.05 22.48
N TYR A 151 -43.26 64.24 22.35
CA TYR A 151 -42.76 64.76 21.09
C TYR A 151 -41.37 64.18 20.81
N VAL A 152 -41.24 63.49 19.69
CA VAL A 152 -40.02 62.76 19.30
C VAL A 152 -39.49 63.31 17.99
N GLY A 153 -38.18 63.53 17.91
CA GLY A 153 -37.50 63.87 16.66
C GLY A 153 -37.45 62.70 15.68
N MET A 154 -37.09 62.97 14.42
CA MET A 154 -36.86 61.90 13.44
C MET A 154 -35.70 61.00 13.90
N PRO A 155 -35.82 59.67 13.75
CA PRO A 155 -34.74 58.75 14.09
C PRO A 155 -33.60 58.87 13.08
N ALA A 156 -32.37 58.60 13.53
CA ALA A 156 -31.20 58.54 12.65
C ALA A 156 -30.46 57.23 12.86
N VAL A 157 -30.10 56.55 11.77
CA VAL A 157 -29.27 55.34 11.77
C VAL A 157 -27.83 55.74 11.47
N SER A 158 -26.88 55.20 12.23
CA SER A 158 -25.44 55.47 12.10
C SER A 158 -24.61 54.24 11.74
N ALA A 159 -25.05 53.03 12.10
CA ALA A 159 -24.35 51.79 11.74
C ALA A 159 -25.26 50.55 11.83
N LEU A 160 -24.86 49.49 11.13
CA LEU A 160 -25.39 48.13 11.25
C LEU A 160 -24.27 47.18 11.68
N SER A 161 -24.55 46.22 12.57
CA SER A 161 -23.54 45.22 13.00
C SER A 161 -23.08 44.28 11.87
N THR A 162 -23.95 44.06 10.89
CA THR A 162 -23.68 43.25 9.71
C THR A 162 -24.22 43.98 8.49
N LEU A 163 -23.36 44.20 7.50
CA LEU A 163 -23.71 44.92 6.27
C LEU A 163 -24.26 44.01 5.17
N ALA A 164 -24.31 42.69 5.39
CA ALA A 164 -24.79 41.73 4.43
C ALA A 164 -25.29 40.44 5.10
N GLY A 165 -26.12 39.68 4.38
CA GLY A 165 -26.67 38.42 4.86
C GLY A 165 -27.25 37.54 3.73
N PRO A 166 -27.78 36.36 4.06
CA PRO A 166 -28.31 35.40 3.10
C PRO A 166 -29.66 35.85 2.52
N LEU A 167 -29.97 35.40 1.30
CA LEU A 167 -31.25 35.67 0.63
C LEU A 167 -32.49 35.21 1.45
N ARG A 168 -32.34 34.17 2.27
CA ARG A 168 -33.41 33.68 3.15
C ARG A 168 -33.67 34.58 4.36
N GLY A 169 -32.84 35.61 4.60
CA GLY A 169 -32.90 36.41 5.81
C GLY A 169 -32.47 35.62 7.05
N GLY A 170 -32.98 36.02 8.22
CA GLY A 170 -32.75 35.32 9.49
C GLY A 170 -31.53 35.81 10.28
N VAL A 171 -30.71 36.69 9.70
CA VAL A 171 -29.59 37.32 10.42
C VAL A 171 -30.11 38.41 11.34
N VAL A 172 -29.72 38.36 12.61
CA VAL A 172 -30.01 39.43 13.58
C VAL A 172 -29.02 40.58 13.35
N VAL A 173 -29.56 41.71 12.91
CA VAL A 173 -28.83 42.96 12.68
C VAL A 173 -29.03 43.88 13.89
N THR A 174 -27.93 44.33 14.49
CA THR A 174 -27.96 45.41 15.49
C THR A 174 -27.88 46.74 14.76
N VAL A 175 -28.88 47.59 14.94
CA VAL A 175 -28.97 48.93 14.35
C VAL A 175 -28.57 49.94 15.42
N THR A 176 -27.56 50.76 15.14
CA THR A 176 -27.07 51.81 16.05
C THR A 176 -27.42 53.19 15.51
N GLY A 177 -27.84 54.12 16.37
CA GLY A 177 -28.35 55.42 15.95
C GLY A 177 -28.75 56.33 17.10
N THR A 178 -29.70 57.24 16.84
CA THR A 178 -30.31 58.12 17.85
C THR A 178 -31.84 58.08 17.74
N ARG A 179 -32.53 58.32 18.86
CA ARG A 179 -34.01 58.35 18.95
C ARG A 179 -34.68 57.03 18.52
N LEU A 180 -34.04 55.91 18.84
CA LEU A 180 -34.51 54.58 18.48
C LEU A 180 -35.39 53.94 19.56
N GLY A 181 -35.46 54.53 20.77
CA GLY A 181 -36.10 53.94 21.94
C GLY A 181 -37.62 53.73 21.81
N LEU A 182 -38.25 54.38 20.84
CA LEU A 182 -39.67 54.23 20.50
C LEU A 182 -39.89 53.64 19.10
N ALA A 183 -38.90 52.94 18.54
CA ALA A 183 -39.04 52.33 17.22
C ALA A 183 -40.21 51.34 17.17
N THR A 184 -41.07 51.51 16.17
CA THR A 184 -42.23 50.63 15.90
C THR A 184 -41.94 49.62 14.81
N GLY A 185 -40.93 49.85 13.97
CA GLY A 185 -40.53 48.94 12.91
C GLY A 185 -39.16 49.28 12.34
N VAL A 186 -38.52 48.29 11.73
CA VAL A 186 -37.32 48.47 10.90
C VAL A 186 -37.57 47.79 9.57
N ASP A 187 -37.43 48.56 8.51
CA ASP A 187 -37.72 48.16 7.14
C ASP A 187 -36.41 47.88 6.37
N PHE A 188 -36.40 46.82 5.56
CA PHE A 188 -35.31 46.44 4.68
C PHE A 188 -35.77 46.60 3.22
N GLY A 189 -35.68 47.83 2.70
CA GLY A 189 -36.01 48.17 1.31
C GLY A 189 -37.49 48.04 0.93
N GLY A 190 -38.42 48.07 1.89
CA GLY A 190 -39.86 47.89 1.73
C GLY A 190 -40.39 46.57 2.30
N VAL A 191 -39.52 45.73 2.88
CA VAL A 191 -39.94 44.51 3.59
C VAL A 191 -39.64 44.68 5.09
N PRO A 192 -40.65 44.60 5.97
CA PRO A 192 -40.44 44.70 7.41
C PRO A 192 -39.55 43.58 7.95
N GLY A 193 -38.58 43.93 8.79
CA GLY A 193 -37.86 42.97 9.62
C GLY A 193 -38.75 42.40 10.72
N THR A 194 -38.30 41.28 11.31
CA THR A 194 -39.03 40.59 12.38
C THR A 194 -38.22 40.58 13.69
N GLY A 195 -38.88 40.34 14.83
CA GLY A 195 -38.19 40.24 16.12
C GLY A 195 -37.52 41.54 16.59
N LEU A 196 -38.20 42.68 16.43
CA LEU A 196 -37.68 43.98 16.87
C LEU A 196 -37.51 44.01 18.39
N VAL A 197 -36.27 44.16 18.85
CA VAL A 197 -35.91 44.38 20.26
C VAL A 197 -35.31 45.77 20.41
N ARG A 198 -35.91 46.59 21.26
CA ARG A 198 -35.41 47.91 21.63
C ARG A 198 -34.46 47.77 22.81
N VAL A 199 -33.16 47.98 22.57
CA VAL A 199 -32.12 47.79 23.60
C VAL A 199 -31.91 49.08 24.38
N SER A 200 -31.84 50.22 23.68
CA SER A 200 -31.70 51.56 24.25
C SER A 200 -32.23 52.59 23.25
N ASP A 201 -32.16 53.88 23.59
CA ASP A 201 -32.47 54.95 22.64
C ASP A 201 -31.49 55.02 21.45
N THR A 202 -30.36 54.32 21.54
CA THR A 202 -29.33 54.32 20.49
C THR A 202 -29.16 52.97 19.82
N THR A 203 -29.90 51.93 20.22
CA THR A 203 -29.64 50.56 19.77
C THR A 203 -30.91 49.72 19.64
N LEU A 204 -31.06 49.07 18.49
CA LEU A 204 -32.10 48.08 18.19
C LEU A 204 -31.46 46.76 17.76
N ARG A 205 -32.17 45.64 17.96
CA ARG A 205 -31.89 44.38 17.27
C ARG A 205 -33.10 44.01 16.44
N ILE A 206 -32.87 43.58 15.20
CA ILE A 206 -33.92 43.18 14.27
C ILE A 206 -33.44 42.01 13.42
N THR A 207 -34.30 41.04 13.14
CA THR A 207 -34.01 39.96 12.19
C THR A 207 -34.34 40.42 10.77
N ALA A 208 -33.34 40.39 9.90
CA ALA A 208 -33.49 40.72 8.48
C ALA A 208 -34.46 39.73 7.79
N PRO A 209 -35.42 40.20 6.99
CA PRO A 209 -36.38 39.34 6.29
C PRO A 209 -35.74 38.65 5.06
N ALA A 210 -36.46 37.71 4.45
CA ALA A 210 -36.03 37.13 3.18
C ALA A 210 -36.15 38.14 2.02
N ARG A 211 -35.18 38.13 1.11
CA ARG A 211 -35.13 39.00 -0.06
C ARG A 211 -34.28 38.43 -1.20
N THR A 212 -34.52 38.92 -2.40
CA THR A 212 -33.68 38.66 -3.57
C THR A 212 -32.33 39.37 -3.47
N VAL A 213 -31.38 38.97 -4.32
CA VAL A 213 -30.01 39.53 -4.34
C VAL A 213 -30.03 41.05 -4.55
N GLY A 214 -29.22 41.78 -3.80
CA GLY A 214 -29.09 43.23 -3.96
C GLY A 214 -28.86 43.99 -2.66
N THR A 215 -28.50 45.26 -2.79
CA THR A 215 -28.36 46.17 -1.65
C THR A 215 -29.65 46.95 -1.43
N VAL A 216 -30.12 47.00 -0.18
CA VAL A 216 -31.31 47.76 0.22
C VAL A 216 -30.95 48.76 1.30
N ASP A 217 -31.71 49.85 1.38
CA ASP A 217 -31.64 50.77 2.51
C ASP A 217 -32.45 50.21 3.69
N VAL A 218 -31.88 50.32 4.89
CA VAL A 218 -32.50 49.97 6.15
C VAL A 218 -33.02 51.23 6.81
N ARG A 219 -34.32 51.30 7.08
CA ARG A 219 -34.95 52.48 7.70
C ARG A 219 -35.67 52.11 8.98
N VAL A 220 -35.59 52.98 9.98
CA VAL A 220 -36.28 52.81 11.26
C VAL A 220 -37.49 53.75 11.29
N THR A 221 -38.64 53.21 11.70
CA THR A 221 -39.86 53.99 11.93
C THR A 221 -40.06 54.18 13.42
N THR A 222 -40.30 55.43 13.83
CA THR A 222 -40.70 55.82 15.18
C THR A 222 -41.92 56.74 15.11
N PRO A 223 -42.58 57.07 16.23
CA PRO A 223 -43.58 58.14 16.26
C PRO A 223 -43.07 59.50 15.75
N GLY A 224 -41.76 59.75 15.81
CA GLY A 224 -41.13 60.95 15.27
C GLY A 224 -40.97 60.96 13.74
N GLY A 225 -41.21 59.83 13.08
CA GLY A 225 -41.10 59.65 11.63
C GLY A 225 -40.20 58.49 11.22
N VAL A 226 -39.88 58.43 9.92
CA VAL A 226 -39.00 57.41 9.32
C VAL A 226 -37.60 57.98 9.14
N SER A 227 -36.56 57.22 9.47
CA SER A 227 -35.18 57.66 9.32
C SER A 227 -34.82 57.95 7.86
N PRO A 228 -33.92 58.92 7.59
CA PRO A 228 -33.43 59.17 6.24
C PRO A 228 -32.62 57.98 5.70
N VAL A 229 -32.44 57.94 4.37
CA VAL A 229 -31.50 57.01 3.72
C VAL A 229 -30.08 57.51 3.93
N VAL A 230 -29.22 56.63 4.45
CA VAL A 230 -27.80 56.91 4.62
C VAL A 230 -26.96 55.71 4.19
N PRO A 231 -25.74 55.90 3.64
CA PRO A 231 -24.87 54.80 3.22
C PRO A 231 -24.55 53.79 4.33
N ALA A 232 -24.44 54.26 5.58
CA ALA A 232 -24.16 53.41 6.74
C ALA A 232 -25.32 52.48 7.13
N ALA A 233 -26.52 52.71 6.58
CA ALA A 233 -27.72 51.92 6.79
C ALA A 233 -28.08 51.11 5.52
N ARG A 234 -27.08 50.54 4.84
CA ARG A 234 -27.28 49.67 3.68
C ARG A 234 -26.98 48.22 4.03
N PHE A 235 -27.90 47.34 3.67
CA PHE A 235 -27.77 45.90 3.87
C PHE A 235 -27.78 45.17 2.52
N THR A 236 -26.77 44.35 2.25
CA THR A 236 -26.66 43.59 1.00
C THR A 236 -27.11 42.14 1.20
N TYR A 237 -28.17 41.74 0.50
CA TYR A 237 -28.57 40.34 0.37
C TYR A 237 -27.69 39.63 -0.66
N GLN A 238 -27.01 38.57 -0.22
CA GLN A 238 -26.09 37.78 -1.04
C GLN A 238 -26.55 36.32 -1.13
N ALA A 239 -26.29 35.71 -2.29
CA ALA A 239 -26.44 34.28 -2.46
C ALA A 239 -25.36 33.51 -1.68
N VAL A 240 -25.66 32.26 -1.33
CA VAL A 240 -24.65 31.32 -0.82
C VAL A 240 -23.58 31.16 -1.90
N PRO A 241 -22.28 31.24 -1.55
CA PRO A 241 -21.21 31.10 -2.53
C PRO A 241 -21.15 29.69 -3.12
N THR A 242 -20.67 29.58 -4.35
CA THR A 242 -20.37 28.28 -4.98
C THR A 242 -18.87 28.08 -5.16
N VAL A 243 -18.44 26.83 -5.26
CA VAL A 243 -17.09 26.45 -5.69
C VAL A 243 -17.25 25.58 -6.93
N THR A 244 -16.82 26.08 -8.09
CA THR A 244 -16.92 25.38 -9.38
C THR A 244 -15.60 24.83 -9.87
N ALA A 245 -14.47 25.30 -9.33
CA ALA A 245 -13.15 24.69 -9.55
C ALA A 245 -12.14 25.09 -8.47
N VAL A 246 -11.16 24.21 -8.20
CA VAL A 246 -9.90 24.53 -7.52
C VAL A 246 -8.73 24.16 -8.43
N SER A 247 -7.75 25.04 -8.56
CA SER A 247 -6.55 24.79 -9.38
C SER A 247 -5.29 25.40 -8.77
N PRO A 248 -4.20 24.63 -8.59
CA PRO A 248 -4.12 23.17 -8.77
C PRO A 248 -5.04 22.41 -7.80
N THR A 249 -5.26 21.11 -8.05
CA THR A 249 -6.09 20.22 -7.20
C THR A 249 -5.30 19.41 -6.17
N LEU A 250 -3.97 19.58 -6.15
CA LEU A 250 -3.06 18.86 -5.26
C LEU A 250 -1.93 19.77 -4.77
N ALA A 251 -1.54 19.63 -3.51
CA ALA A 251 -0.35 20.28 -2.95
C ALA A 251 0.31 19.47 -1.81
N PRO A 252 1.57 19.78 -1.46
CA PRO A 252 2.26 19.18 -0.31
C PRO A 252 1.56 19.44 1.03
N THR A 253 1.73 18.54 1.98
CA THR A 253 1.09 18.56 3.32
C THR A 253 1.52 19.77 4.16
N LYS A 254 2.71 20.31 3.90
CA LYS A 254 3.25 21.49 4.59
C LYS A 254 2.44 22.78 4.35
N GLY A 255 1.62 22.83 3.29
CA GLY A 255 0.87 24.03 2.93
C GLY A 255 1.76 25.17 2.40
N GLY A 256 1.26 26.40 2.46
CA GLY A 256 1.98 27.62 2.04
C GLY A 256 1.96 27.90 0.53
N GLY A 257 1.69 26.90 -0.31
CA GLY A 257 1.38 27.09 -1.72
C GLY A 257 0.05 27.84 -1.92
N THR A 258 -0.18 28.39 -3.11
CA THR A 258 -1.44 29.06 -3.44
C THR A 258 -2.26 28.31 -4.47
N VAL A 259 -3.58 28.30 -4.30
CA VAL A 259 -4.54 27.80 -5.28
C VAL A 259 -5.49 28.91 -5.72
N THR A 260 -6.03 28.78 -6.92
CA THR A 260 -7.12 29.61 -7.42
C THR A 260 -8.43 28.85 -7.25
N LEU A 261 -9.39 29.46 -6.57
CA LEU A 261 -10.77 29.00 -6.53
C LEU A 261 -11.61 29.80 -7.51
N THR A 262 -12.41 29.09 -8.30
CA THR A 262 -13.42 29.68 -9.18
C THR A 262 -14.81 29.34 -8.64
N GLY A 263 -15.74 30.30 -8.69
CA GLY A 263 -17.10 30.13 -8.20
C GLY A 263 -17.96 31.38 -8.38
N THR A 264 -18.91 31.60 -7.47
CA THR A 264 -19.80 32.77 -7.50
C THR A 264 -19.98 33.36 -6.10
N ALA A 265 -20.43 34.63 -6.06
CA ALA A 265 -20.73 35.38 -4.83
C ALA A 265 -19.53 35.57 -3.88
N TYR A 266 -18.34 35.86 -4.43
CA TYR A 266 -17.12 36.09 -3.65
C TYR A 266 -16.89 37.55 -3.25
N ASP A 267 -17.82 38.47 -3.53
CA ASP A 267 -17.71 39.91 -3.27
C ASP A 267 -17.34 40.28 -1.83
N ARG A 268 -17.75 39.45 -0.87
CA ARG A 268 -17.47 39.64 0.55
C ARG A 268 -17.01 38.33 1.20
N VAL A 269 -16.05 37.64 0.57
CA VAL A 269 -15.46 36.44 1.19
C VAL A 269 -14.90 36.77 2.58
N SER A 270 -15.22 35.92 3.55
CA SER A 270 -14.76 36.05 4.94
C SER A 270 -13.74 34.98 5.31
N SER A 271 -13.90 33.75 4.79
CA SER A 271 -12.94 32.68 4.98
C SER A 271 -13.05 31.63 3.88
N VAL A 272 -11.96 30.88 3.70
CA VAL A 272 -11.93 29.64 2.92
C VAL A 272 -11.34 28.57 3.83
N ALA A 273 -11.90 27.36 3.81
CA ALA A 273 -11.40 26.23 4.59
C ALA A 273 -11.21 24.99 3.71
N PHE A 274 -10.19 24.20 4.04
CA PHE A 274 -9.84 22.92 3.42
C PHE A 274 -9.98 21.84 4.47
N GLY A 275 -10.97 20.95 4.34
CA GLY A 275 -11.19 19.88 5.33
C GLY A 275 -11.53 20.40 6.73
N GLY A 276 -12.05 21.63 6.84
CA GLY A 276 -12.32 22.31 8.10
C GLY A 276 -11.16 23.17 8.62
N VAL A 277 -9.96 23.07 8.05
CA VAL A 277 -8.82 23.93 8.41
C VAL A 277 -8.86 25.22 7.60
N ALA A 278 -8.88 26.37 8.29
CA ALA A 278 -8.91 27.68 7.65
C ALA A 278 -7.64 27.93 6.82
N ALA A 279 -7.81 28.50 5.63
CA ALA A 279 -6.71 28.98 4.80
C ALA A 279 -5.92 30.09 5.50
N THR A 280 -4.61 30.15 5.24
CA THR A 280 -3.70 31.11 5.90
C THR A 280 -3.81 32.51 5.32
N ALA A 281 -4.24 32.63 4.05
CA ALA A 281 -4.61 33.90 3.44
C ALA A 281 -5.63 33.69 2.32
N VAL A 282 -6.52 34.66 2.13
CA VAL A 282 -7.51 34.69 1.05
C VAL A 282 -7.44 36.06 0.39
N THR A 283 -7.09 36.11 -0.89
CA THR A 283 -7.10 37.32 -1.71
C THR A 283 -8.21 37.20 -2.75
N ARG A 284 -9.17 38.12 -2.72
CA ARG A 284 -10.20 38.19 -3.75
C ARG A 284 -9.62 38.80 -5.02
N LEU A 285 -9.74 38.08 -6.14
CA LEU A 285 -9.33 38.58 -7.46
C LEU A 285 -10.52 39.20 -8.21
N SER A 286 -11.69 38.58 -8.13
CA SER A 286 -12.93 39.05 -8.75
C SER A 286 -14.16 38.53 -7.97
N ALA A 287 -15.37 38.82 -8.45
CA ALA A 287 -16.61 38.28 -7.88
C ALA A 287 -16.74 36.75 -8.01
N SER A 288 -15.90 36.14 -8.86
CA SER A 288 -15.91 34.71 -9.17
C SER A 288 -14.56 34.03 -8.97
N GLN A 289 -13.51 34.73 -8.54
CA GLN A 289 -12.18 34.15 -8.32
C GLN A 289 -11.52 34.60 -7.01
N LEU A 290 -10.94 33.63 -6.30
CA LEU A 290 -10.09 33.83 -5.13
C LEU A 290 -8.71 33.21 -5.37
N ARG A 291 -7.66 33.89 -4.91
CA ARG A 291 -6.36 33.29 -4.67
C ARG A 291 -6.25 32.96 -3.17
N VAL A 292 -5.97 31.70 -2.86
CA VAL A 292 -5.99 31.19 -1.49
C VAL A 292 -4.66 30.56 -1.15
N THR A 293 -4.06 30.96 -0.03
CA THR A 293 -2.85 30.33 0.51
C THR A 293 -3.24 29.16 1.40
N LEU A 294 -2.74 27.98 1.05
CA LEU A 294 -3.11 26.72 1.69
C LEU A 294 -2.61 26.65 3.14
N PRO A 295 -3.39 26.09 4.07
CA PRO A 295 -2.89 25.71 5.38
C PRO A 295 -2.04 24.44 5.29
N ALA A 296 -1.28 24.15 6.35
CA ALA A 296 -0.75 22.81 6.55
C ALA A 296 -1.90 21.84 6.86
N HIS A 297 -1.84 20.63 6.33
CA HIS A 297 -2.87 19.61 6.50
C HIS A 297 -2.27 18.21 6.39
N ALA A 298 -2.84 17.23 7.09
CA ALA A 298 -2.45 15.82 6.96
C ALA A 298 -2.71 15.30 5.53
N GLU A 299 -2.01 14.24 5.13
CA GLU A 299 -2.19 13.61 3.82
C GLU A 299 -3.64 13.11 3.64
N GLY A 300 -4.26 13.42 2.50
CA GLY A 300 -5.61 12.97 2.17
C GLY A 300 -6.42 13.94 1.30
N ASP A 301 -7.57 13.46 0.85
CA ASP A 301 -8.57 14.25 0.14
C ASP A 301 -9.42 15.07 1.12
N VAL A 302 -9.68 16.33 0.78
CA VAL A 302 -10.46 17.26 1.57
C VAL A 302 -11.44 18.06 0.70
N ASP A 303 -12.52 18.52 1.33
CA ASP A 303 -13.48 19.42 0.70
C ASP A 303 -13.11 20.89 0.96
N VAL A 304 -13.21 21.71 -0.08
CA VAL A 304 -13.02 23.15 -0.01
C VAL A 304 -14.37 23.85 0.22
N ARG A 305 -14.42 24.71 1.24
CA ARG A 305 -15.59 25.53 1.54
C ARG A 305 -15.23 27.00 1.55
N VAL A 306 -16.09 27.83 0.98
CA VAL A 306 -15.98 29.29 0.98
C VAL A 306 -17.13 29.85 1.81
N THR A 307 -16.83 30.79 2.70
CA THR A 307 -17.83 31.44 3.56
C THR A 307 -17.90 32.93 3.23
N THR A 308 -19.11 33.41 2.93
CA THR A 308 -19.44 34.83 2.77
C THR A 308 -20.62 35.17 3.70
N PRO A 309 -21.00 36.45 3.83
CA PRO A 309 -22.24 36.83 4.52
C PRO A 309 -23.50 36.14 3.97
N GLY A 310 -23.47 35.70 2.69
CA GLY A 310 -24.55 34.92 2.10
C GLY A 310 -24.65 33.47 2.61
N GLY A 311 -23.63 32.98 3.31
CA GLY A 311 -23.55 31.63 3.88
C GLY A 311 -22.24 30.91 3.54
N THR A 312 -22.17 29.62 3.87
CA THR A 312 -21.05 28.74 3.49
C THR A 312 -21.43 27.89 2.29
N SER A 313 -20.52 27.75 1.33
CA SER A 313 -20.72 26.93 0.13
C SER A 313 -21.03 25.47 0.48
N LEU A 314 -21.78 24.81 -0.40
CA LEU A 314 -22.00 23.38 -0.34
C LEU A 314 -20.71 22.62 -0.69
N VAL A 315 -20.63 21.36 -0.23
CA VAL A 315 -19.58 20.43 -0.67
C VAL A 315 -19.98 19.87 -2.02
N VAL A 316 -19.08 20.00 -3.00
CA VAL A 316 -19.28 19.53 -4.37
C VAL A 316 -18.00 18.87 -4.89
N PRO A 317 -18.08 17.93 -5.85
CA PRO A 317 -16.90 17.26 -6.40
C PRO A 317 -15.84 18.22 -6.97
N ALA A 318 -16.27 19.33 -7.57
CA ALA A 318 -15.37 20.34 -8.13
C ALA A 318 -14.58 21.15 -7.08
N GLY A 319 -14.99 21.05 -5.80
CA GLY A 319 -14.30 21.60 -4.65
C GLY A 319 -13.44 20.57 -3.90
N ARG A 320 -13.14 19.41 -4.47
CA ARG A 320 -12.22 18.44 -3.87
C ARG A 320 -10.76 18.86 -4.11
N PHE A 321 -9.96 18.74 -3.07
CA PHE A 321 -8.54 19.07 -3.07
C PHE A 321 -7.75 17.97 -2.33
N THR A 322 -6.54 17.66 -2.77
CA THR A 322 -5.72 16.60 -2.17
C THR A 322 -4.45 17.20 -1.55
N PHE A 323 -4.21 16.92 -0.27
CA PHE A 323 -2.90 17.13 0.34
C PHE A 323 -2.08 15.85 0.24
N GLN A 324 -0.96 15.88 -0.48
CA GLN A 324 -0.09 14.72 -0.65
C GLN A 324 1.34 15.17 -0.98
N ASP A 325 2.32 14.60 -0.30
CA ASP A 325 3.74 14.86 -0.58
C ASP A 325 4.25 14.02 -1.75
N ALA A 326 5.30 14.51 -2.42
CA ALA A 326 6.01 13.73 -3.42
C ALA A 326 6.57 12.44 -2.78
N PRO A 327 6.59 11.31 -3.53
CA PRO A 327 7.08 10.05 -2.99
C PRO A 327 8.57 10.16 -2.64
N VAL A 328 9.02 9.40 -1.64
CA VAL A 328 10.45 9.23 -1.35
C VAL A 328 10.76 7.75 -1.33
N VAL A 329 11.85 7.33 -1.97
CA VAL A 329 12.38 5.96 -1.84
C VAL A 329 13.62 6.01 -0.95
N ALA A 330 13.48 5.56 0.30
CA ALA A 330 14.53 5.56 1.32
C ALA A 330 15.45 4.33 1.27
N SER A 331 14.95 3.15 0.86
CA SER A 331 15.78 1.96 0.66
C SER A 331 15.18 0.97 -0.33
N VAL A 332 16.03 0.10 -0.88
CA VAL A 332 15.67 -0.98 -1.83
C VAL A 332 16.28 -2.28 -1.32
N SER A 333 15.48 -3.33 -1.14
CA SER A 333 15.97 -4.62 -0.64
C SER A 333 15.30 -5.81 -1.34
N PRO A 334 16.06 -6.75 -1.92
CA PRO A 334 17.51 -6.69 -2.10
C PRO A 334 17.91 -5.55 -3.07
N ALA A 335 19.10 -4.97 -2.88
CA ALA A 335 19.59 -3.86 -3.71
C ALA A 335 20.27 -4.33 -5.02
N SER A 336 20.34 -5.65 -5.26
CA SER A 336 20.98 -6.23 -6.45
C SER A 336 20.32 -7.54 -6.87
N GLY A 337 20.47 -7.91 -8.15
CA GLY A 337 19.98 -9.17 -8.70
C GLY A 337 20.43 -9.44 -10.15
N PRO A 338 20.07 -10.58 -10.74
CA PRO A 338 20.62 -11.04 -12.00
C PRO A 338 20.13 -10.24 -13.21
N LEU A 339 20.92 -10.24 -14.29
CA LEU A 339 20.55 -9.73 -15.63
C LEU A 339 19.21 -10.26 -16.16
N ALA A 340 18.81 -11.47 -15.77
CA ALA A 340 17.52 -12.04 -16.18
C ALA A 340 16.29 -11.32 -15.58
N GLY A 341 16.47 -10.43 -14.60
CA GLY A 341 15.36 -9.83 -13.85
C GLY A 341 14.71 -10.83 -12.89
N GLY A 342 13.44 -10.59 -12.55
CA GLY A 342 12.63 -11.45 -11.69
C GLY A 342 12.87 -11.29 -10.18
N THR A 343 13.84 -10.45 -9.78
CA THR A 343 14.05 -10.14 -8.37
C THR A 343 12.88 -9.33 -7.84
N VAL A 344 12.22 -9.80 -6.79
CA VAL A 344 11.20 -9.03 -6.07
C VAL A 344 11.91 -8.12 -5.09
N VAL A 345 11.86 -6.82 -5.31
CA VAL A 345 12.44 -5.82 -4.42
C VAL A 345 11.36 -5.17 -3.56
N THR A 346 11.68 -4.94 -2.29
CA THR A 346 10.92 -4.11 -1.37
C THR A 346 11.53 -2.71 -1.35
N LEU A 347 10.74 -1.72 -1.76
CA LEU A 347 11.03 -0.30 -1.65
C LEU A 347 10.41 0.21 -0.36
N ARG A 348 11.23 0.77 0.54
CA ARG A 348 10.76 1.49 1.74
C ARG A 348 10.93 2.98 1.54
N GLY A 349 10.01 3.77 2.08
CA GLY A 349 9.95 5.19 1.79
C GLY A 349 8.76 5.89 2.43
N THR A 350 8.31 6.98 1.82
CA THR A 350 7.11 7.74 2.22
C THR A 350 6.26 8.08 1.00
N SER A 351 4.98 8.38 1.25
CA SER A 351 4.01 8.87 0.27
C SER A 351 3.85 7.97 -0.96
N PHE A 352 3.86 6.65 -0.75
CA PHE A 352 3.50 5.64 -1.76
C PHE A 352 1.98 5.46 -1.90
N THR A 353 1.19 6.52 -1.72
CA THR A 353 -0.25 6.54 -2.01
C THR A 353 -0.46 6.78 -3.51
N ASP A 354 -1.40 6.06 -4.15
CA ASP A 354 -1.68 6.16 -5.60
C ASP A 354 -0.45 6.03 -6.51
N VAL A 355 0.34 4.97 -6.31
CA VAL A 355 1.48 4.64 -7.19
C VAL A 355 0.98 4.31 -8.61
N ARG A 356 1.42 5.10 -9.59
CA ARG A 356 1.06 4.95 -11.01
C ARG A 356 2.10 4.17 -11.81
N GLY A 357 3.35 4.10 -11.34
CA GLY A 357 4.38 3.36 -12.03
C GLY A 357 5.69 3.23 -11.25
N VAL A 358 6.39 2.12 -11.52
CA VAL A 358 7.76 1.86 -11.05
C VAL A 358 8.60 1.51 -12.27
N LEU A 359 9.70 2.22 -12.47
CA LEU A 359 10.62 2.05 -13.60
C LEU A 359 12.04 1.79 -13.10
N PHE A 360 12.72 0.87 -13.75
CA PHE A 360 14.13 0.51 -13.57
C PHE A 360 14.90 1.00 -14.79
N ASN A 361 15.64 2.11 -14.65
CA ASN A 361 16.30 2.80 -15.77
C ASN A 361 15.39 3.10 -16.98
N GLY A 362 14.13 3.49 -16.73
CA GLY A 362 13.14 3.74 -17.79
C GLY A 362 12.40 2.51 -18.30
N VAL A 363 12.75 1.29 -17.86
CA VAL A 363 12.00 0.06 -18.18
C VAL A 363 10.97 -0.22 -17.08
N ALA A 364 9.71 -0.47 -17.43
CA ALA A 364 8.67 -0.76 -16.45
C ALA A 364 9.00 -2.00 -15.62
N ALA A 365 8.75 -1.94 -14.31
CA ALA A 365 8.71 -3.13 -13.48
C ALA A 365 7.71 -4.14 -14.08
N THR A 366 8.03 -5.43 -14.03
CA THR A 366 7.13 -6.47 -14.58
C THR A 366 5.78 -6.48 -13.84
N SER A 367 5.81 -6.19 -12.54
CA SER A 367 4.65 -5.87 -11.73
C SER A 367 5.08 -5.10 -10.48
N PHE A 368 4.14 -4.45 -9.81
CA PHE A 368 4.36 -3.88 -8.49
C PHE A 368 3.09 -3.96 -7.65
N THR A 369 3.25 -3.93 -6.33
CA THR A 369 2.14 -3.98 -5.38
C THR A 369 2.42 -3.03 -4.22
N ARG A 370 1.51 -2.09 -3.99
CA ARG A 370 1.55 -1.21 -2.82
C ARG A 370 1.18 -2.02 -1.58
N VAL A 371 2.07 -2.05 -0.59
CA VAL A 371 1.84 -2.73 0.69
C VAL A 371 1.27 -1.75 1.72
N SER A 372 1.84 -0.54 1.78
CA SER A 372 1.39 0.55 2.66
C SER A 372 1.81 1.90 2.07
N ALA A 373 1.52 3.01 2.76
CA ALA A 373 2.03 4.33 2.37
C ALA A 373 3.57 4.45 2.44
N THR A 374 4.24 3.50 3.11
CA THR A 374 5.70 3.48 3.31
C THR A 374 6.40 2.27 2.70
N GLN A 375 5.66 1.36 2.08
CA GLN A 375 6.20 0.13 1.51
C GLN A 375 5.54 -0.25 0.17
N LEU A 376 6.38 -0.58 -0.81
CA LEU A 376 6.00 -0.97 -2.17
C LEU A 376 6.88 -2.14 -2.61
N THR A 377 6.31 -3.21 -3.17
CA THR A 377 7.08 -4.30 -3.79
C THR A 377 7.05 -4.16 -5.29
N ALA A 378 8.17 -4.42 -5.98
CA ALA A 378 8.26 -4.38 -7.44
C ALA A 378 9.11 -5.53 -7.98
N VAL A 379 8.75 -6.06 -9.14
CA VAL A 379 9.53 -7.11 -9.83
C VAL A 379 10.44 -6.46 -10.87
N VAL A 380 11.75 -6.67 -10.67
CA VAL A 380 12.81 -6.11 -11.51
C VAL A 380 12.75 -6.71 -12.93
N PRO A 381 12.71 -5.90 -13.99
CA PRO A 381 12.70 -6.40 -15.37
C PRO A 381 14.07 -6.98 -15.78
N ALA A 382 14.14 -7.67 -16.92
CA ALA A 382 15.42 -8.15 -17.47
C ALA A 382 16.26 -7.00 -18.06
N ARG A 383 17.59 -7.14 -18.01
CA ARG A 383 18.57 -6.20 -18.60
C ARG A 383 19.80 -6.96 -19.10
N ILE A 384 20.40 -6.50 -20.20
CA ILE A 384 21.56 -7.18 -20.84
C ILE A 384 22.93 -6.74 -20.32
N ALA A 385 22.99 -5.69 -19.50
CA ALA A 385 24.22 -5.12 -18.96
C ALA A 385 24.20 -5.08 -17.43
N THR A 386 25.37 -5.26 -16.81
CA THR A 386 25.57 -5.11 -15.36
C THR A 386 25.64 -3.64 -14.96
N GLY A 387 25.65 -3.37 -13.66
CA GLY A 387 25.83 -2.04 -13.08
C GLY A 387 24.61 -1.51 -12.33
N SER A 388 24.84 -0.42 -11.58
CA SER A 388 23.80 0.29 -10.84
C SER A 388 22.90 1.07 -11.80
N ILE A 389 21.60 1.06 -11.52
CA ILE A 389 20.59 1.78 -12.27
C ILE A 389 19.65 2.56 -11.34
N PRO A 390 19.08 3.67 -11.83
CA PRO A 390 18.09 4.39 -11.07
C PRO A 390 16.75 3.65 -11.01
N ILE A 391 16.06 3.79 -9.88
CA ILE A 391 14.63 3.46 -9.75
C ILE A 391 13.84 4.75 -9.75
N ARG A 392 12.82 4.82 -10.61
CA ARG A 392 11.85 5.91 -10.64
C ARG A 392 10.50 5.41 -10.16
N VAL A 393 9.94 6.06 -9.15
CA VAL A 393 8.58 5.80 -8.65
C VAL A 393 7.74 7.04 -8.90
N THR A 394 6.60 6.85 -9.55
CA THR A 394 5.64 7.91 -9.87
C THR A 394 4.34 7.67 -9.11
N THR A 395 3.88 8.69 -8.39
CA THR A 395 2.56 8.74 -7.75
C THR A 395 1.74 9.88 -8.35
N ARG A 396 0.50 10.07 -7.87
CA ARG A 396 -0.32 11.24 -8.23
C ARG A 396 0.35 12.57 -7.86
N ALA A 397 1.08 12.63 -6.75
CA ALA A 397 1.71 13.85 -6.24
C ALA A 397 3.05 14.21 -6.88
N GLY A 398 3.66 13.30 -7.64
CA GLY A 398 4.92 13.57 -8.31
C GLY A 398 5.73 12.31 -8.61
N THR A 399 7.01 12.49 -8.87
CA THR A 399 7.93 11.41 -9.20
C THR A 399 9.23 11.56 -8.44
N VAL A 400 9.74 10.46 -7.90
CA VAL A 400 11.08 10.38 -7.30
C VAL A 400 11.99 9.49 -8.13
N VAL A 401 13.25 9.89 -8.24
CA VAL A 401 14.32 9.09 -8.85
C VAL A 401 15.37 8.83 -7.78
N ARG A 402 15.55 7.56 -7.44
CA ARG A 402 16.68 7.12 -6.64
C ARG A 402 17.79 6.68 -7.59
N THR A 403 18.88 7.43 -7.66
CA THR A 403 20.02 7.17 -8.57
C THR A 403 20.70 5.84 -8.31
N ASP A 404 20.89 5.50 -7.03
CA ASP A 404 21.40 4.20 -6.58
C ASP A 404 20.22 3.28 -6.24
N GLY A 405 19.43 2.96 -7.26
CA GLY A 405 18.19 2.21 -7.13
C GLY A 405 18.42 0.71 -7.02
N PHE A 406 18.98 0.10 -8.06
CA PHE A 406 19.20 -1.34 -8.13
C PHE A 406 20.46 -1.69 -8.92
N THR A 407 21.22 -2.70 -8.49
CA THR A 407 22.41 -3.17 -9.20
C THR A 407 22.17 -4.48 -9.92
N TYR A 408 22.24 -4.45 -11.25
CA TYR A 408 22.28 -5.69 -12.03
C TYR A 408 23.67 -6.33 -11.91
N VAL A 409 23.70 -7.55 -11.41
CA VAL A 409 24.91 -8.39 -11.36
C VAL A 409 24.82 -9.50 -12.38
N ALA A 410 25.97 -9.93 -12.90
CA ALA A 410 26.04 -11.17 -13.64
C ALA A 410 25.61 -12.30 -12.68
N GLY A 411 24.56 -13.02 -13.07
CA GLY A 411 23.92 -14.01 -12.21
C GLY A 411 24.79 -15.24 -11.96
N ALA A 412 24.18 -16.27 -11.36
CA ALA A 412 24.85 -17.55 -11.13
C ALA A 412 25.10 -18.37 -12.40
N THR A 413 24.58 -17.93 -13.55
CA THR A 413 24.52 -18.73 -14.78
C THR A 413 25.13 -17.99 -15.96
N LEU A 414 26.04 -18.66 -16.67
CA LEU A 414 26.50 -18.28 -18.00
C LEU A 414 25.80 -19.15 -19.04
N ARG A 415 25.08 -18.54 -19.98
CA ARG A 415 24.35 -19.22 -21.05
C ARG A 415 25.19 -19.33 -22.32
N THR A 416 24.75 -20.21 -23.23
CA THR A 416 25.29 -20.32 -24.58
C THR A 416 25.41 -18.95 -25.26
N GLY A 417 26.57 -18.66 -25.83
CA GLY A 417 26.87 -17.39 -26.50
C GLY A 417 27.31 -16.25 -25.56
N GLN A 418 27.18 -16.41 -24.23
CA GLN A 418 27.69 -15.46 -23.25
C GLN A 418 29.16 -15.76 -22.91
N TRP A 419 29.86 -14.71 -22.47
CA TRP A 419 31.28 -14.75 -22.13
C TRP A 419 31.53 -14.28 -20.70
N LEU A 420 32.46 -14.92 -20.01
CA LEU A 420 33.08 -14.39 -18.81
C LEU A 420 34.46 -13.85 -19.18
N SER A 421 34.74 -12.60 -18.80
CA SER A 421 36.05 -11.96 -18.96
C SER A 421 36.53 -11.41 -17.63
N SER A 422 37.72 -10.82 -17.57
CA SER A 422 38.23 -10.18 -16.34
C SER A 422 37.36 -9.03 -15.83
N ALA A 423 36.42 -8.53 -16.65
CA ALA A 423 35.46 -7.49 -16.26
C ALA A 423 34.16 -8.05 -15.64
N THR A 424 33.94 -9.37 -15.70
CA THR A 424 32.69 -9.99 -15.26
C THR A 424 32.94 -11.19 -14.35
N ALA A 425 31.95 -11.50 -13.51
CA ALA A 425 32.01 -12.59 -12.53
C ALA A 425 30.66 -13.32 -12.47
N LEU A 426 30.68 -14.64 -12.35
CA LEU A 426 29.48 -15.38 -11.94
C LEU A 426 29.36 -15.30 -10.43
N ARG A 427 28.16 -15.01 -9.93
CA ARG A 427 27.89 -14.96 -8.49
C ARG A 427 26.78 -15.94 -8.15
N SER A 428 27.02 -16.79 -7.16
CA SER A 428 25.97 -17.66 -6.60
C SER A 428 24.74 -16.83 -6.20
N SER A 429 23.55 -17.43 -6.17
CA SER A 429 22.30 -16.71 -5.85
C SER A 429 22.31 -16.00 -4.50
N THR A 430 23.03 -16.55 -3.52
CA THR A 430 23.24 -15.94 -2.19
C THR A 430 24.35 -14.88 -2.16
N GLY A 431 25.16 -14.78 -3.21
CA GLY A 431 26.37 -13.96 -3.25
C GLY A 431 27.56 -14.54 -2.48
N ALA A 432 27.42 -15.68 -1.81
CA ALA A 432 28.46 -16.30 -0.97
C ALA A 432 29.68 -16.78 -1.76
N TYR A 433 29.52 -17.11 -3.04
CA TYR A 433 30.58 -17.55 -3.93
C TYR A 433 30.63 -16.75 -5.23
N VAL A 434 31.84 -16.59 -5.75
CA VAL A 434 32.16 -15.82 -6.96
C VAL A 434 33.12 -16.61 -7.83
N ALA A 435 32.78 -16.80 -9.11
CA ALA A 435 33.71 -17.27 -10.13
C ALA A 435 34.14 -16.09 -11.01
N THR A 436 35.43 -15.83 -11.04
CA THR A 436 36.03 -14.65 -11.70
C THR A 436 37.14 -15.10 -12.64
N MET A 437 37.15 -14.55 -13.85
CA MET A 437 38.37 -14.53 -14.65
C MET A 437 39.31 -13.48 -14.03
N GLN A 438 40.51 -13.88 -13.66
CA GLN A 438 41.53 -12.99 -13.13
C GLN A 438 42.33 -12.34 -14.26
N ALA A 439 43.08 -11.28 -13.93
CA ALA A 439 43.88 -10.54 -14.90
C ALA A 439 44.96 -11.40 -15.57
N ASP A 440 45.46 -12.41 -14.86
CA ASP A 440 46.41 -13.40 -15.35
C ASP A 440 45.79 -14.44 -16.30
N GLY A 441 44.47 -14.40 -16.52
CA GLY A 441 43.74 -15.32 -17.40
C GLY A 441 43.19 -16.57 -16.72
N ASN A 442 43.35 -16.72 -15.40
CA ASN A 442 42.82 -17.85 -14.65
C ASN A 442 41.35 -17.66 -14.29
N LEU A 443 40.54 -18.71 -14.43
CA LEU A 443 39.22 -18.76 -13.80
C LEU A 443 39.41 -19.24 -12.36
N VAL A 444 38.92 -18.45 -11.40
CA VAL A 444 39.02 -18.76 -9.97
C VAL A 444 37.66 -18.69 -9.32
N VAL A 445 37.31 -19.74 -8.57
CA VAL A 445 36.14 -19.74 -7.67
C VAL A 445 36.61 -19.39 -6.27
N THR A 446 36.00 -18.37 -5.67
CA THR A 446 36.29 -17.87 -4.33
C THR A 446 35.01 -17.75 -3.49
N THR A 447 35.16 -17.69 -2.16
CA THR A 447 34.10 -17.18 -1.28
C THR A 447 33.96 -15.67 -1.45
N SER A 448 32.87 -15.06 -0.98
CA SER A 448 32.68 -13.60 -0.95
C SER A 448 33.79 -12.86 -0.20
N ALA A 449 34.39 -13.49 0.81
CA ALA A 449 35.56 -13.00 1.55
C ALA A 449 36.92 -13.19 0.80
N GLY A 450 36.91 -13.70 -0.43
CA GLY A 450 38.12 -13.86 -1.25
C GLY A 450 38.89 -15.18 -1.07
N VAL A 451 38.42 -16.13 -0.25
CA VAL A 451 39.09 -17.42 -0.04
C VAL A 451 38.97 -18.30 -1.28
N ARG A 452 40.09 -18.68 -1.89
CA ARG A 452 40.14 -19.53 -3.10
C ARG A 452 39.67 -20.95 -2.81
N ARG A 453 38.74 -21.44 -3.63
CA ARG A 453 38.20 -22.81 -3.58
C ARG A 453 38.64 -23.66 -4.77
N TRP A 454 38.82 -23.04 -5.94
CA TRP A 454 39.24 -23.74 -7.15
C TRP A 454 39.89 -22.78 -8.14
N THR A 455 40.76 -23.30 -9.01
CA THR A 455 41.34 -22.58 -10.15
C THR A 455 41.43 -23.49 -11.37
N SER A 456 41.25 -22.92 -12.56
CA SER A 456 41.38 -23.64 -13.83
C SER A 456 42.83 -23.97 -14.21
N GLY A 457 43.85 -23.29 -13.64
CA GLY A 457 45.26 -23.51 -13.99
C GLY A 457 45.60 -23.14 -15.44
N THR A 458 45.01 -22.06 -15.94
CA THR A 458 45.05 -21.61 -17.34
C THR A 458 45.64 -20.20 -17.46
N PRO A 459 46.93 -20.01 -17.19
CA PRO A 459 47.56 -18.70 -17.31
C PRO A 459 47.50 -18.18 -18.77
N GLY A 460 47.30 -16.88 -18.93
CA GLY A 460 47.20 -16.19 -20.21
C GLY A 460 46.33 -14.94 -20.13
N ALA A 461 46.95 -13.77 -19.95
CA ALA A 461 46.22 -12.50 -19.87
C ALA A 461 45.25 -12.33 -21.05
N GLY A 462 44.01 -11.93 -20.74
CA GLY A 462 42.95 -11.76 -21.74
C GLY A 462 42.19 -13.03 -22.11
N ASN A 463 42.47 -14.18 -21.49
CA ASN A 463 41.63 -15.37 -21.61
C ASN A 463 40.16 -15.05 -21.29
N ARG A 464 39.23 -15.71 -21.99
CA ARG A 464 37.78 -15.58 -21.77
C ARG A 464 37.13 -16.95 -21.69
N LEU A 465 36.16 -17.10 -20.78
CA LEU A 465 35.34 -18.31 -20.68
C LEU A 465 34.10 -18.16 -21.55
N GLN A 466 33.73 -19.23 -22.27
CA GLN A 466 32.55 -19.25 -23.13
C GLN A 466 31.80 -20.57 -22.97
N VAL A 467 30.47 -20.49 -22.92
CA VAL A 467 29.61 -21.65 -23.18
C VAL A 467 29.28 -21.68 -24.68
N ARG A 468 29.77 -22.69 -25.39
CA ARG A 468 29.55 -22.88 -26.83
C ARG A 468 28.18 -23.50 -27.12
N ALA A 469 27.74 -23.38 -28.38
CA ALA A 469 26.45 -23.93 -28.83
C ALA A 469 26.38 -25.46 -28.76
N ASP A 470 27.53 -26.12 -28.86
CA ASP A 470 27.68 -27.57 -28.68
C ASP A 470 27.52 -28.03 -27.21
N GLY A 471 27.33 -27.10 -26.26
CA GLY A 471 27.23 -27.40 -24.83
C GLY A 471 28.58 -27.48 -24.12
N ASN A 472 29.68 -27.27 -24.83
CA ASN A 472 31.02 -27.26 -24.25
C ASN A 472 31.31 -25.93 -23.55
N VAL A 473 31.94 -25.97 -22.38
CA VAL A 473 32.49 -24.77 -21.74
C VAL A 473 33.97 -24.74 -22.02
N VAL A 474 34.41 -23.71 -22.72
CA VAL A 474 35.81 -23.54 -23.10
C VAL A 474 36.38 -22.27 -22.52
N MET A 475 37.66 -22.32 -22.20
CA MET A 475 38.46 -21.13 -22.04
C MET A 475 39.21 -20.87 -23.33
N LEU A 476 39.05 -19.68 -23.88
CA LEU A 476 39.67 -19.25 -25.13
C LEU A 476 40.78 -18.25 -24.84
N ARG A 477 41.94 -18.48 -25.49
CA ARG A 477 43.03 -17.51 -25.55
C ARG A 477 42.69 -16.39 -26.51
N THR A 478 43.45 -15.29 -26.44
CA THR A 478 43.30 -14.13 -27.33
C THR A 478 43.49 -14.46 -28.81
N ASN A 479 44.30 -15.47 -29.13
CA ASN A 479 44.50 -15.98 -30.50
C ASN A 479 43.41 -16.98 -30.97
N GLY A 480 42.34 -17.18 -30.20
CA GLY A 480 41.23 -18.07 -30.54
C GLY A 480 41.46 -19.55 -30.19
N THR A 481 42.65 -19.95 -29.74
CA THR A 481 42.92 -21.34 -29.33
C THR A 481 42.28 -21.68 -27.99
N VAL A 482 41.89 -22.94 -27.79
CA VAL A 482 41.31 -23.41 -26.52
C VAL A 482 42.43 -23.62 -25.50
N ALA A 483 42.36 -22.91 -24.37
CA ALA A 483 43.24 -23.10 -23.22
C ALA A 483 42.78 -24.25 -22.32
N TRP A 484 41.47 -24.41 -22.18
CA TRP A 484 40.87 -25.44 -21.35
C TRP A 484 39.45 -25.74 -21.83
N SER A 485 38.94 -26.93 -21.57
CA SER A 485 37.58 -27.34 -21.92
C SER A 485 37.00 -28.26 -20.85
N SER A 486 35.70 -28.09 -20.55
CA SER A 486 34.94 -29.00 -19.69
C SER A 486 34.73 -30.38 -20.32
N GLY A 487 34.96 -30.52 -21.63
CA GLY A 487 34.69 -31.74 -22.38
C GLY A 487 33.20 -32.07 -22.51
N THR A 488 32.32 -31.09 -22.33
CA THR A 488 30.84 -31.27 -22.37
C THR A 488 30.24 -31.04 -23.76
N GLY A 489 31.06 -31.00 -24.81
CA GLY A 489 30.57 -30.92 -26.19
C GLY A 489 29.66 -32.11 -26.52
N GLY A 490 28.52 -31.82 -27.17
CA GLY A 490 27.43 -32.75 -27.43
C GLY A 490 26.24 -32.63 -26.45
N TRP A 491 26.41 -31.93 -25.32
CA TRP A 491 25.33 -31.64 -24.37
C TRP A 491 24.65 -30.29 -24.70
N THR A 492 24.02 -30.20 -25.87
CA THR A 492 23.41 -28.96 -26.38
C THR A 492 22.38 -28.35 -25.41
N GLY A 493 22.38 -27.03 -25.27
CA GLY A 493 21.54 -26.33 -24.28
C GLY A 493 22.06 -26.40 -22.83
N GLY A 494 23.28 -26.94 -22.62
CA GLY A 494 23.95 -26.90 -21.33
C GLY A 494 24.27 -25.47 -20.88
N LEU A 495 24.12 -25.21 -19.58
CA LEU A 495 24.40 -23.93 -18.94
C LEU A 495 25.50 -24.11 -17.90
N LEU A 496 26.45 -23.17 -17.83
CA LEU A 496 27.42 -23.12 -16.74
C LEU A 496 26.77 -22.41 -15.55
N THR A 497 26.78 -23.02 -14.37
CA THR A 497 26.15 -22.48 -13.16
C THR A 497 27.11 -22.53 -11.97
N LEU A 498 27.01 -21.56 -11.07
CA LEU A 498 27.71 -21.54 -9.77
C LEU A 498 26.69 -21.71 -8.64
N THR A 499 26.76 -22.83 -7.92
CA THR A 499 25.83 -23.12 -6.81
C THR A 499 26.15 -22.30 -5.55
N ASN A 500 25.21 -22.30 -4.60
CA ASN A 500 25.41 -21.72 -3.27
C ASN A 500 26.44 -22.47 -2.40
N ASP A 501 26.90 -23.64 -2.84
CA ASP A 501 27.95 -24.42 -2.16
C ASP A 501 29.33 -24.26 -2.84
N GLY A 502 29.44 -23.32 -3.79
CA GLY A 502 30.68 -23.07 -4.52
C GLY A 502 30.97 -24.09 -5.63
N LEU A 503 29.97 -24.85 -6.08
CA LEU A 503 30.11 -25.79 -7.19
C LEU A 503 29.85 -25.08 -8.53
N LEU A 504 30.92 -24.82 -9.28
CA LEU A 504 30.87 -24.52 -10.70
C LEU A 504 30.60 -25.81 -11.51
N GLN A 505 29.49 -25.83 -12.24
CA GLN A 505 28.98 -27.03 -12.91
C GLN A 505 28.32 -26.70 -14.25
N VAL A 506 28.37 -27.64 -15.20
CA VAL A 506 27.54 -27.59 -16.41
C VAL A 506 26.28 -28.40 -16.16
N ARG A 507 25.11 -27.80 -16.41
CA ARG A 507 23.79 -28.44 -16.27
C ARG A 507 23.00 -28.40 -17.56
N GLN A 508 22.30 -29.50 -17.84
CA GLN A 508 21.24 -29.56 -18.85
C GLN A 508 19.95 -29.97 -18.13
N GLY A 509 18.99 -29.05 -18.03
CA GLY A 509 17.81 -29.24 -17.18
C GLY A 509 18.20 -29.42 -15.71
N THR A 510 17.73 -30.51 -15.09
CA THR A 510 18.06 -30.87 -13.70
C THR A 510 19.37 -31.65 -13.57
N THR A 511 19.91 -32.16 -14.68
CA THR A 511 21.08 -33.03 -14.70
C THR A 511 22.36 -32.21 -14.71
N THR A 512 23.25 -32.47 -13.76
CA THR A 512 24.65 -32.01 -13.82
C THR A 512 25.40 -32.95 -14.73
N VAL A 513 26.12 -32.43 -15.72
CA VAL A 513 26.87 -33.24 -16.70
C VAL A 513 28.38 -33.15 -16.48
N TRP A 514 28.83 -32.07 -15.85
CA TRP A 514 30.21 -31.86 -15.43
C TRP A 514 30.27 -30.93 -14.21
N ASP A 515 31.26 -31.11 -13.35
CA ASP A 515 31.64 -30.12 -12.35
C ASP A 515 33.16 -29.97 -12.20
N HIS A 516 33.59 -28.86 -11.61
CA HIS A 516 35.00 -28.46 -11.52
C HIS A 516 35.92 -29.41 -10.75
N ARG A 517 35.38 -30.40 -10.04
CA ARG A 517 36.15 -31.44 -9.36
C ARG A 517 36.61 -32.56 -10.31
N GLY A 518 36.25 -32.48 -11.60
CA GLY A 518 36.64 -33.46 -12.62
C GLY A 518 35.65 -34.62 -12.79
N TYR A 519 34.48 -34.53 -12.15
CA TYR A 519 33.42 -35.54 -12.32
C TYR A 519 32.60 -35.29 -13.58
N ARG A 520 32.39 -36.35 -14.36
CA ARG A 520 31.35 -36.43 -15.38
C ARG A 520 30.23 -37.33 -14.88
N TYR A 521 28.99 -37.01 -15.23
CA TYR A 521 27.83 -37.76 -14.74
C TYR A 521 27.10 -38.47 -15.88
N ASP A 522 26.57 -39.65 -15.58
CA ASP A 522 25.82 -40.57 -16.44
C ASP A 522 26.65 -41.23 -17.55
N ARG A 523 27.28 -40.45 -18.44
CA ARG A 523 27.84 -40.99 -19.68
C ARG A 523 29.05 -40.27 -20.26
N MET A 524 29.74 -40.98 -21.14
CA MET A 524 30.84 -40.52 -21.97
C MET A 524 30.41 -40.56 -23.45
N LEU A 525 30.49 -39.41 -24.12
CA LEU A 525 30.07 -39.25 -25.51
C LEU A 525 31.19 -39.63 -26.50
N PRO A 526 30.89 -39.86 -27.80
CA PRO A 526 31.91 -40.13 -28.80
C PRO A 526 32.98 -39.02 -28.86
N GLY A 527 34.25 -39.41 -28.99
CA GLY A 527 35.41 -38.52 -29.01
C GLY A 527 35.89 -38.06 -27.64
N GLN A 528 35.14 -38.32 -26.56
CA GLN A 528 35.58 -37.96 -25.22
C GLN A 528 36.70 -38.87 -24.74
N VAL A 529 37.52 -38.35 -23.82
CA VAL A 529 38.63 -39.06 -23.18
C VAL A 529 38.49 -38.95 -21.66
N LEU A 530 38.76 -40.05 -20.96
CA LEU A 530 38.93 -40.17 -19.52
C LEU A 530 40.43 -40.32 -19.23
N ARG A 531 41.03 -39.29 -18.63
CA ARG A 531 42.46 -39.28 -18.26
C ARG A 531 42.69 -39.91 -16.90
N ALA A 532 43.95 -40.21 -16.60
CA ALA A 532 44.36 -40.68 -15.28
C ALA A 532 43.80 -39.78 -14.16
N GLY A 533 43.06 -40.37 -13.23
CA GLY A 533 42.37 -39.69 -12.11
C GLY A 533 40.95 -39.20 -12.42
N GLU A 534 40.53 -39.16 -13.69
CA GLU A 534 39.17 -38.75 -14.06
C GLU A 534 38.19 -39.92 -13.94
N SER A 535 36.92 -39.59 -13.68
CA SER A 535 35.86 -40.58 -13.54
C SER A 535 34.51 -40.16 -14.11
N ILE A 536 33.71 -41.17 -14.45
CA ILE A 536 32.29 -41.05 -14.78
C ILE A 536 31.49 -41.64 -13.62
N LEU A 537 30.58 -40.88 -13.04
CA LEU A 537 29.68 -41.34 -11.99
C LEU A 537 28.32 -41.71 -12.59
N SER A 538 27.69 -42.74 -12.03
CA SER A 538 26.27 -42.97 -12.28
C SER A 538 25.44 -41.80 -11.76
N THR A 539 24.23 -41.62 -12.30
CA THR A 539 23.30 -40.56 -11.84
C THR A 539 23.02 -40.66 -10.33
N SER A 540 22.96 -41.88 -9.80
CA SER A 540 22.81 -42.16 -8.36
C SER A 540 24.04 -41.84 -7.51
N LYS A 541 25.20 -41.62 -8.15
CA LYS A 541 26.53 -41.50 -7.52
C LYS A 541 27.00 -42.75 -6.76
N ALA A 542 26.24 -43.84 -6.81
CA ALA A 542 26.60 -45.09 -6.14
C ALA A 542 27.77 -45.82 -6.80
N TRP A 543 28.05 -45.52 -8.08
CA TRP A 543 29.05 -46.21 -8.90
C TRP A 543 29.86 -45.22 -9.72
N GLN A 544 31.14 -45.53 -9.90
CA GLN A 544 32.10 -44.66 -10.55
C GLN A 544 33.07 -45.49 -11.41
N LEU A 545 33.12 -45.18 -12.71
CA LEU A 545 34.13 -45.72 -13.63
C LEU A 545 35.31 -44.75 -13.67
N THR A 546 36.47 -45.20 -13.21
CA THR A 546 37.66 -44.36 -13.04
C THR A 546 38.80 -44.90 -13.88
N MET A 547 39.44 -44.01 -14.66
CA MET A 547 40.75 -44.31 -15.23
C MET A 547 41.81 -44.04 -14.16
N ARG A 548 42.28 -45.08 -13.46
CA ARG A 548 43.22 -44.92 -12.35
C ARG A 548 44.60 -44.48 -12.85
N THR A 549 45.37 -43.88 -11.94
CA THR A 549 46.73 -43.39 -12.22
C THR A 549 47.72 -44.52 -12.56
N ASP A 550 47.44 -45.75 -12.12
CA ASP A 550 48.18 -46.96 -12.48
C ASP A 550 47.92 -47.46 -13.91
N GLY A 551 46.98 -46.84 -14.64
CA GLY A 551 46.63 -47.21 -16.01
C GLY A 551 45.48 -48.23 -16.13
N ASN A 552 44.80 -48.55 -15.02
CA ASN A 552 43.67 -49.46 -15.01
C ASN A 552 42.32 -48.71 -15.06
N LEU A 553 41.42 -49.13 -15.94
CA LEU A 553 40.05 -48.62 -15.98
C LEU A 553 39.16 -49.50 -15.09
N VAL A 554 38.58 -48.91 -14.05
CA VAL A 554 37.94 -49.66 -12.97
C VAL A 554 36.56 -49.10 -12.63
N LEU A 555 35.56 -49.98 -12.52
CA LEU A 555 34.25 -49.66 -11.95
C LEU A 555 34.25 -49.98 -10.46
N THR A 556 34.01 -48.98 -9.62
CA THR A 556 33.94 -49.11 -8.16
C THR A 556 32.65 -48.54 -7.61
N SER A 557 32.16 -49.09 -6.50
CA SER A 557 31.09 -48.48 -5.71
C SER A 557 31.62 -47.23 -4.98
N SER A 558 30.70 -46.41 -4.48
CA SER A 558 31.00 -45.29 -3.57
C SER A 558 31.70 -45.73 -2.26
N THR A 559 31.58 -47.00 -1.86
CA THR A 559 32.25 -47.59 -0.70
C THR A 559 33.59 -48.25 -1.03
N GLY A 560 34.04 -48.17 -2.29
CA GLY A 560 35.34 -48.68 -2.73
C GLY A 560 35.36 -50.14 -3.19
N VAL A 561 34.20 -50.82 -3.24
CA VAL A 561 34.12 -52.20 -3.77
C VAL A 561 34.31 -52.16 -5.28
N ARG A 562 35.26 -52.95 -5.79
CA ARG A 562 35.50 -53.04 -7.24
C ARG A 562 34.57 -54.08 -7.85
N GLN A 563 33.76 -53.66 -8.83
CA GLN A 563 32.89 -54.56 -9.58
C GLN A 563 33.56 -55.14 -10.81
N TRP A 564 34.37 -54.33 -11.50
CA TRP A 564 35.01 -54.71 -12.76
C TRP A 564 36.27 -53.88 -13.03
N ALA A 565 37.21 -54.43 -13.79
CA ALA A 565 38.40 -53.72 -14.26
C ALA A 565 38.87 -54.24 -15.63
N THR A 566 39.59 -53.40 -16.38
CA THR A 566 40.30 -53.82 -17.60
C THR A 566 41.58 -54.58 -17.30
N PHE A 567 42.13 -54.43 -16.09
CA PHE A 567 43.42 -54.98 -15.65
C PHE A 567 44.61 -54.53 -16.50
N THR A 568 44.45 -53.40 -17.20
CA THR A 568 45.53 -52.73 -17.91
C THR A 568 46.48 -52.05 -16.93
N THR A 569 47.74 -51.89 -17.33
CA THR A 569 48.77 -51.21 -16.55
C THR A 569 49.50 -50.19 -17.43
N GLY A 570 50.11 -49.20 -16.78
CA GLY A 570 50.95 -48.19 -17.45
C GLY A 570 50.47 -46.77 -17.15
N THR A 571 51.30 -46.04 -16.42
CA THR A 571 51.03 -44.65 -16.03
C THR A 571 50.77 -43.77 -17.25
N GLY A 572 49.76 -42.90 -17.16
CA GLY A 572 49.37 -42.02 -18.27
C GLY A 572 48.50 -42.67 -19.35
N SER A 573 48.04 -43.90 -19.14
CA SER A 573 47.02 -44.50 -20.01
C SER A 573 45.71 -43.71 -19.94
N THR A 574 44.94 -43.74 -21.02
CA THR A 574 43.65 -43.06 -21.15
C THR A 574 42.57 -44.01 -21.66
N ALA A 575 41.32 -43.81 -21.21
CA ALA A 575 40.17 -44.49 -21.80
C ALA A 575 39.44 -43.52 -22.74
N THR A 576 39.11 -43.95 -23.95
CA THR A 576 38.49 -43.11 -24.97
C THR A 576 37.28 -43.82 -25.54
N MET A 577 36.13 -43.14 -25.50
CA MET A 577 34.96 -43.54 -26.29
C MET A 577 35.19 -42.99 -27.69
N GLN A 578 35.67 -43.83 -28.60
CA GLN A 578 36.03 -43.39 -29.95
C GLN A 578 34.78 -43.04 -30.78
N THR A 579 34.96 -42.23 -31.82
CA THR A 579 33.88 -41.81 -32.74
C THR A 579 33.34 -42.97 -33.58
N ASP A 580 34.10 -44.04 -33.72
CA ASP A 580 33.70 -45.28 -34.40
C ASP A 580 32.79 -46.19 -33.55
N GLY A 581 32.58 -45.85 -32.27
CA GLY A 581 31.75 -46.63 -31.35
C GLY A 581 32.52 -47.62 -30.46
N ASN A 582 33.84 -47.58 -30.45
CA ASN A 582 34.68 -48.46 -29.64
C ASN A 582 35.17 -47.77 -28.35
N LEU A 583 34.99 -48.40 -27.19
CA LEU A 583 35.61 -47.94 -25.94
C LEU A 583 36.98 -48.60 -25.78
N VAL A 584 38.03 -47.79 -25.76
CA VAL A 584 39.41 -48.27 -25.80
C VAL A 584 40.26 -47.65 -24.71
N VAL A 585 41.04 -48.48 -24.00
CA VAL A 585 42.13 -48.04 -23.14
C VAL A 585 43.43 -48.06 -23.94
N ARG A 586 44.08 -46.91 -24.07
CA ARG A 586 45.38 -46.75 -24.74
C ARG A 586 46.45 -46.32 -23.75
N SER A 587 47.65 -46.87 -23.92
CA SER A 587 48.86 -46.39 -23.22
C SER A 587 49.21 -44.95 -23.62
N SER A 588 50.14 -44.33 -22.87
CA SER A 588 50.68 -43.01 -23.19
C SER A 588 51.38 -42.91 -24.56
N ARG A 589 51.79 -44.06 -25.14
CA ARG A 589 52.37 -44.16 -26.49
C ARG A 589 51.33 -44.43 -27.58
N GLY A 590 50.04 -44.45 -27.24
CA GLY A 590 48.95 -44.70 -28.18
C GLY A 590 48.64 -46.18 -28.46
N VAL A 591 49.37 -47.13 -27.87
CA VAL A 591 49.13 -48.58 -28.02
C VAL A 591 47.82 -48.96 -27.31
N THR A 592 46.93 -49.67 -28.00
CA THR A 592 45.69 -50.23 -27.43
C THR A 592 46.00 -51.35 -26.45
N LEU A 593 45.65 -51.16 -25.18
CA LEU A 593 45.82 -52.13 -24.10
C LEU A 593 44.56 -52.97 -23.88
N TRP A 594 43.39 -52.36 -24.06
CA TRP A 594 42.09 -53.02 -23.93
C TRP A 594 41.04 -52.32 -24.81
N SER A 595 40.06 -53.06 -25.29
CA SER A 595 39.00 -52.56 -26.17
C SER A 595 37.73 -53.36 -25.98
N THR A 596 36.55 -52.72 -26.05
CA THR A 596 35.25 -53.42 -26.09
C THR A 596 35.07 -54.19 -27.39
N GLY A 597 35.71 -53.74 -28.48
CA GLY A 597 35.55 -54.34 -29.80
C GLY A 597 34.21 -54.00 -30.45
N THR A 598 33.50 -53.01 -29.91
CA THR A 598 32.23 -52.52 -30.43
C THR A 598 32.47 -51.55 -31.60
N SER A 599 31.44 -51.38 -32.42
CA SER A 599 31.41 -50.39 -33.51
C SER A 599 30.03 -49.75 -33.63
N GLY A 600 29.97 -48.62 -34.32
CA GLY A 600 28.77 -47.83 -34.55
C GLY A 600 28.93 -46.39 -34.06
N SER A 601 29.02 -45.46 -35.01
CA SER A 601 29.08 -44.02 -34.72
C SER A 601 27.90 -43.58 -33.83
N GLY A 602 28.17 -42.61 -32.95
CA GLY A 602 27.20 -42.10 -31.98
C GLY A 602 27.06 -42.93 -30.71
N SER A 603 27.84 -44.01 -30.54
CA SER A 603 27.77 -44.82 -29.32
C SER A 603 28.29 -44.07 -28.09
N VAL A 604 27.76 -44.40 -26.91
CA VAL A 604 28.11 -43.75 -25.64
C VAL A 604 28.42 -44.79 -24.57
N VAL A 605 29.38 -44.51 -23.69
CA VAL A 605 29.56 -45.30 -22.45
C VAL A 605 28.62 -44.75 -21.38
N ARG A 606 27.88 -45.60 -20.68
CA ARG A 606 27.07 -45.21 -19.53
C ARG A 606 27.52 -45.96 -18.28
N VAL A 607 27.63 -45.24 -17.16
CA VAL A 607 27.79 -45.84 -15.83
C VAL A 607 26.42 -45.90 -15.18
N LEU A 608 25.91 -47.11 -14.99
CA LEU A 608 24.56 -47.35 -14.52
C LEU A 608 24.53 -47.43 -12.98
N GLY A 609 23.36 -47.19 -12.38
CA GLY A 609 23.17 -47.23 -10.92
C GLY A 609 23.24 -48.63 -10.31
N ASN A 610 23.27 -49.68 -11.14
CA ASN A 610 23.16 -51.09 -10.76
C ASN A 610 24.47 -51.86 -10.97
N ALA A 611 25.62 -51.29 -10.57
CA ALA A 611 26.93 -51.94 -10.68
C ALA A 611 27.34 -52.31 -12.11
N ASN A 612 26.92 -51.52 -13.11
CA ASN A 612 27.15 -51.87 -14.51
C ASN A 612 27.69 -50.69 -15.31
N VAL A 613 28.48 -51.01 -16.33
CA VAL A 613 28.93 -50.09 -17.36
C VAL A 613 28.59 -50.71 -18.70
N ALA A 614 28.00 -49.92 -19.57
CA ALA A 614 27.55 -50.38 -20.88
C ALA A 614 27.91 -49.37 -21.98
N VAL A 615 28.23 -49.88 -23.16
CA VAL A 615 28.24 -49.11 -24.40
C VAL A 615 26.87 -49.23 -25.04
N TYR A 616 26.23 -48.08 -25.25
CA TYR A 616 24.95 -47.97 -25.93
C TYR A 616 25.15 -47.40 -27.32
N ARG A 617 24.52 -48.01 -28.31
CA ARG A 617 24.25 -47.42 -29.62
C ARG A 617 22.76 -47.11 -29.70
N SER A 618 22.40 -45.83 -29.63
CA SER A 618 21.01 -45.42 -29.41
C SER A 618 20.45 -46.10 -28.13
N THR A 619 19.41 -46.92 -28.23
CA THR A 619 18.81 -47.67 -27.12
C THR A 619 19.40 -49.07 -26.95
N THR A 620 20.20 -49.55 -27.90
CA THR A 620 20.74 -50.92 -27.90
C THR A 620 22.06 -50.99 -27.12
N VAL A 621 22.16 -51.94 -26.20
CA VAL A 621 23.42 -52.28 -25.52
C VAL A 621 24.29 -53.10 -26.47
N THR A 622 25.44 -52.56 -26.88
CA THR A 622 26.40 -53.27 -27.75
C THR A 622 27.52 -53.93 -26.96
N TRP A 623 27.75 -53.49 -25.73
CA TRP A 623 28.65 -54.12 -24.76
C TRP A 623 28.20 -53.75 -23.35
N ALA A 624 28.32 -54.66 -22.39
CA ALA A 624 28.15 -54.35 -20.98
C ALA A 624 28.89 -55.36 -20.10
N ILE A 625 29.21 -54.96 -18.87
CA ILE A 625 29.77 -55.88 -17.86
C ILE A 625 28.74 -56.95 -17.48
N THR A 626 27.45 -56.59 -17.48
CA THR A 626 26.33 -57.51 -17.24
C THR A 626 25.20 -57.21 -18.23
N GLY A 627 24.55 -58.24 -18.78
CA GLY A 627 23.37 -58.10 -19.63
C GLY A 627 23.62 -57.66 -21.07
N GLY A 628 24.88 -57.58 -21.52
CA GLY A 628 25.22 -57.26 -22.91
C GLY A 628 25.16 -58.47 -23.85
N PRO A 629 25.73 -58.38 -25.06
CA PRO A 629 26.08 -59.55 -25.87
C PRO A 629 27.23 -60.34 -25.21
N ALA A 630 27.24 -61.66 -25.41
CA ALA A 630 28.32 -62.50 -24.91
C ALA A 630 29.67 -62.10 -25.56
N PRO A 631 30.78 -62.06 -24.80
CA PRO A 631 32.08 -61.68 -25.36
C PRO A 631 32.58 -62.70 -26.38
N SER A 632 32.58 -62.35 -27.67
CA SER A 632 32.96 -63.28 -28.76
C SER A 632 34.43 -63.73 -28.74
N SER A 633 35.32 -62.93 -28.14
CA SER A 633 36.78 -63.16 -28.11
C SER A 633 37.32 -63.80 -26.83
N TRP A 634 36.44 -64.28 -25.94
CA TRP A 634 36.85 -64.73 -24.61
C TRP A 634 37.11 -66.23 -24.50
N LYS A 635 36.83 -67.05 -25.53
CA LYS A 635 37.18 -68.47 -25.50
C LYS A 635 38.70 -68.62 -25.62
N CYS A 636 39.33 -69.12 -24.56
CA CYS A 636 40.78 -69.29 -24.52
C CYS A 636 41.16 -70.39 -23.54
N TYR A 637 42.04 -71.28 -23.98
CA TYR A 637 42.61 -72.35 -23.18
C TYR A 637 44.10 -72.46 -23.48
N SER A 638 44.93 -72.40 -22.45
CA SER A 638 46.37 -72.64 -22.58
C SER A 638 46.78 -73.83 -21.72
N ARG A 639 47.60 -74.72 -22.32
CA ARG A 639 48.26 -75.83 -21.64
C ARG A 639 49.51 -75.27 -20.97
N ALA A 640 49.56 -75.33 -19.64
CA ALA A 640 50.75 -74.99 -18.84
C ALA A 640 51.31 -73.55 -18.93
N THR A 641 50.75 -72.64 -19.74
CA THR A 641 51.15 -71.22 -19.77
C THR A 641 50.03 -70.30 -19.28
N GLN A 642 50.42 -69.25 -18.56
CA GLN A 642 49.51 -68.38 -17.83
C GLN A 642 48.91 -67.27 -18.72
N ASP A 643 49.38 -67.13 -19.96
CA ASP A 643 49.05 -66.11 -20.96
C ASP A 643 47.55 -65.75 -21.05
N CYS A 644 46.68 -66.75 -20.91
CA CYS A 644 45.23 -66.56 -21.03
C CYS A 644 44.65 -65.69 -19.89
N ILE A 645 45.20 -65.82 -18.69
CA ILE A 645 44.74 -65.17 -17.46
C ILE A 645 45.73 -64.12 -16.92
N GLU A 646 46.97 -64.06 -17.44
CA GLU A 646 47.95 -63.00 -17.16
C GLU A 646 47.39 -61.61 -17.47
N ARG A 647 46.46 -61.51 -18.42
CA ARG A 647 45.72 -60.27 -18.71
C ARG A 647 44.93 -59.74 -17.51
N PHE A 648 44.70 -60.56 -16.49
CA PHE A 648 44.12 -60.18 -15.20
C PHE A 648 45.16 -59.90 -14.10
N GLY A 649 46.43 -59.81 -14.48
CA GLY A 649 47.58 -59.64 -13.59
C GLY A 649 47.88 -60.86 -12.72
N TYR A 650 47.35 -62.04 -13.07
CA TYR A 650 47.61 -63.27 -12.33
C TYR A 650 48.83 -63.98 -12.91
N TYR A 651 49.88 -64.08 -12.10
CA TYR A 651 51.18 -64.70 -12.38
C TYR A 651 51.51 -65.80 -11.35
N GLY A 652 50.50 -66.43 -10.77
CA GLY A 652 50.64 -67.54 -9.82
C GLY A 652 50.76 -67.10 -8.37
N GLN A 653 50.37 -65.85 -8.08
CA GLN A 653 50.45 -65.30 -6.73
C GLN A 653 49.50 -66.06 -5.78
N ARG A 654 49.98 -66.41 -4.59
CA ARG A 654 49.15 -67.06 -3.57
C ARG A 654 48.17 -66.07 -2.94
N ALA A 655 46.92 -66.49 -2.78
CA ALA A 655 45.85 -65.74 -2.14
C ALA A 655 45.15 -66.60 -1.09
N TRP A 656 44.83 -65.99 0.05
CA TRP A 656 44.15 -66.65 1.18
C TRP A 656 44.79 -67.97 1.63
N SER A 657 46.11 -68.08 1.49
CA SER A 657 46.92 -69.26 1.84
C SER A 657 46.63 -70.53 1.03
N TYR A 658 45.88 -70.46 -0.07
CA TYR A 658 45.71 -71.61 -0.96
C TYR A 658 47.01 -71.93 -1.71
N PRO A 659 47.30 -73.22 -1.95
CA PRO A 659 48.49 -73.64 -2.68
C PRO A 659 48.34 -73.39 -4.18
N VAL A 660 49.46 -73.44 -4.89
CA VAL A 660 49.54 -73.45 -6.36
C VAL A 660 50.52 -74.55 -6.77
N ASP A 661 50.37 -75.09 -7.98
CA ASP A 661 51.31 -76.06 -8.56
C ASP A 661 52.61 -75.34 -8.98
N PRO A 662 53.65 -76.06 -9.45
CA PRO A 662 54.88 -75.44 -9.94
C PRO A 662 54.67 -74.42 -11.08
N TRP A 663 53.53 -74.45 -11.76
CA TRP A 663 53.16 -73.53 -12.83
C TRP A 663 52.19 -72.42 -12.37
N GLY A 664 51.94 -72.30 -11.07
CA GLY A 664 51.09 -71.24 -10.50
C GLY A 664 49.58 -71.49 -10.60
N ASN A 665 49.12 -72.69 -10.95
CA ASN A 665 47.70 -73.00 -11.16
C ASN A 665 47.07 -73.62 -9.91
N ASN A 666 45.86 -73.19 -9.58
CA ASN A 666 44.93 -73.79 -8.61
C ASN A 666 43.60 -73.01 -8.64
N CYS A 667 42.46 -73.70 -8.68
CA CYS A 667 41.12 -73.09 -8.82
C CYS A 667 40.69 -72.29 -7.61
N THR A 668 40.91 -72.82 -6.41
CA THR A 668 40.66 -72.12 -5.15
C THR A 668 41.58 -70.91 -4.98
N ASN A 669 42.86 -71.02 -5.35
CA ASN A 669 43.81 -69.91 -5.26
C ASN A 669 43.48 -68.79 -6.27
N PHE A 670 43.19 -69.14 -7.52
CA PHE A 670 42.84 -68.14 -8.53
C PHE A 670 41.53 -67.43 -8.20
N SER A 671 40.51 -68.18 -7.77
CA SER A 671 39.25 -67.61 -7.30
C SER A 671 39.47 -66.68 -6.10
N ALA A 672 40.28 -67.08 -5.12
CA ALA A 672 40.68 -66.24 -4.00
C ALA A 672 41.46 -64.99 -4.44
N TYR A 673 42.37 -65.11 -5.42
CA TYR A 673 43.09 -63.98 -6.00
C TYR A 673 42.12 -62.97 -6.61
N ARG A 674 41.17 -63.42 -7.43
CA ARG A 674 40.15 -62.57 -8.06
C ARG A 674 39.31 -61.84 -7.00
N LEU A 675 38.78 -62.57 -6.02
CA LEU A 675 38.00 -62.02 -4.91
C LEU A 675 38.81 -61.00 -4.09
N SER A 676 40.07 -61.30 -3.77
CA SER A 676 40.94 -60.37 -3.02
C SER A 676 41.16 -59.06 -3.78
N ARG A 677 41.29 -59.12 -5.10
CA ARG A 677 41.44 -57.94 -5.96
C ARG A 677 40.15 -57.13 -6.04
N ASP A 678 39.00 -57.75 -5.83
CA ASP A 678 37.70 -57.07 -5.73
C ASP A 678 37.42 -56.48 -4.34
N GLY A 679 38.34 -56.68 -3.38
CA GLY A 679 38.23 -56.16 -2.02
C GLY A 679 37.54 -57.11 -1.04
N VAL A 680 37.26 -58.35 -1.44
CA VAL A 680 36.71 -59.37 -0.53
C VAL A 680 37.78 -59.78 0.47
N LYS A 681 37.47 -59.64 1.77
CA LYS A 681 38.34 -60.10 2.86
C LYS A 681 38.37 -61.62 2.90
N ASN A 682 39.49 -62.20 3.34
CA ASN A 682 39.62 -63.66 3.49
C ASN A 682 38.51 -64.20 4.44
N PRO A 683 37.58 -65.05 3.96
CA PRO A 683 36.48 -65.59 4.76
C PRO A 683 36.93 -66.71 5.74
N GLY A 684 38.22 -67.04 5.76
CA GLY A 684 38.79 -68.14 6.52
C GLY A 684 38.76 -69.46 5.73
N ASN A 685 38.92 -70.59 6.41
CA ASN A 685 39.01 -71.89 5.76
C ASN A 685 37.68 -72.26 5.06
N LEU A 686 37.69 -72.32 3.71
CA LEU A 686 36.58 -72.83 2.90
C LEU A 686 36.83 -74.26 2.40
N GLY A 687 37.98 -74.86 2.72
CA GLY A 687 38.38 -76.18 2.27
C GLY A 687 38.68 -76.22 0.75
N ASN A 688 38.48 -77.41 0.16
CA ASN A 688 38.66 -77.63 -1.27
C ASN A 688 37.43 -77.17 -2.07
N ALA A 689 37.56 -77.09 -3.39
CA ALA A 689 36.52 -76.59 -4.28
C ALA A 689 35.16 -77.29 -4.13
N THR A 690 35.12 -78.59 -3.80
CA THR A 690 33.87 -79.33 -3.51
C THR A 690 33.11 -78.83 -2.29
N SER A 691 33.80 -78.21 -1.33
CA SER A 691 33.22 -77.81 -0.04
C SER A 691 32.95 -76.31 0.10
N TRP A 692 33.35 -75.51 -0.89
CA TRP A 692 33.26 -74.05 -0.84
C TRP A 692 31.83 -73.55 -0.64
N ASP A 693 30.84 -74.12 -1.31
CA ASP A 693 29.44 -73.73 -1.12
C ASP A 693 28.91 -74.03 0.28
N THR A 694 29.15 -75.25 0.79
CA THR A 694 28.69 -75.69 2.10
C THR A 694 29.34 -74.84 3.20
N ASN A 695 30.65 -74.61 3.09
CA ASN A 695 31.40 -73.79 4.05
C ASN A 695 31.05 -72.30 3.92
N ALA A 696 30.76 -71.81 2.71
CA ALA A 696 30.30 -70.43 2.52
C ALA A 696 28.91 -70.21 3.14
N ARG A 697 27.96 -71.14 2.96
CA ARG A 697 26.65 -71.11 3.64
C ARG A 697 26.80 -71.11 5.15
N ALA A 698 27.66 -71.97 5.70
CA ALA A 698 27.94 -72.02 7.14
C ALA A 698 28.53 -70.71 7.68
N LYS A 699 29.21 -69.93 6.83
CA LYS A 699 29.75 -68.60 7.13
C LYS A 699 28.80 -67.45 6.80
N GLY A 700 27.56 -67.75 6.40
CA GLY A 700 26.51 -66.76 6.15
C GLY A 700 26.51 -66.15 4.74
N PHE A 701 27.34 -66.65 3.81
CA PHE A 701 27.30 -66.20 2.42
C PHE A 701 26.13 -66.84 1.67
N ALA A 702 25.49 -66.07 0.80
CA ALA A 702 24.43 -66.58 -0.05
C ALA A 702 25.00 -67.51 -1.12
N VAL A 703 24.30 -68.62 -1.37
CA VAL A 703 24.65 -69.57 -2.43
C VAL A 703 23.37 -70.00 -3.13
N ASP A 704 23.27 -69.75 -4.44
CA ASP A 704 22.10 -70.06 -5.25
C ASP A 704 22.48 -70.43 -6.71
N GLN A 705 21.47 -70.47 -7.60
CA GLN A 705 21.62 -70.81 -9.03
C GLN A 705 21.61 -69.58 -9.97
N LYS A 706 21.68 -68.37 -9.40
CA LYS A 706 21.54 -67.09 -10.09
C LYS A 706 22.91 -66.41 -10.18
N PRO A 707 23.60 -66.53 -11.32
CA PRO A 707 24.93 -65.96 -11.47
C PRO A 707 24.92 -64.43 -11.39
N ARG A 708 25.95 -63.87 -10.78
CA ARG A 708 26.29 -62.45 -10.78
C ARG A 708 27.76 -62.32 -11.12
N VAL A 709 28.11 -61.20 -11.76
CA VAL A 709 29.52 -60.90 -12.01
C VAL A 709 30.28 -60.86 -10.69
N GLY A 710 31.42 -61.54 -10.68
CA GLY A 710 32.34 -61.87 -9.60
C GLY A 710 31.82 -62.71 -8.44
N ASP A 711 30.76 -63.46 -8.70
CA ASP A 711 30.52 -64.68 -7.94
C ASP A 711 31.58 -65.74 -8.24
N ILE A 712 31.59 -66.78 -7.41
CA ILE A 712 32.32 -68.02 -7.70
C ILE A 712 31.34 -69.08 -8.20
N ALA A 713 31.52 -69.49 -9.45
CA ALA A 713 30.92 -70.67 -10.02
C ALA A 713 31.61 -71.91 -9.41
N GLN A 714 30.83 -72.84 -8.85
CA GLN A 714 31.34 -74.04 -8.20
C GLN A 714 30.73 -75.30 -8.83
N TRP A 715 31.55 -76.34 -9.00
CA TRP A 715 31.11 -77.68 -9.40
C TRP A 715 31.43 -78.70 -8.31
N ASN A 716 30.48 -79.60 -8.07
CA ASN A 716 30.66 -80.74 -7.16
C ASN A 716 31.76 -81.71 -7.64
N SER A 717 32.24 -81.57 -8.89
CA SER A 717 33.38 -82.29 -9.46
C SER A 717 34.75 -81.72 -9.04
N ASN A 718 34.81 -80.97 -7.93
CA ASN A 718 36.02 -80.38 -7.36
C ASN A 718 36.63 -79.23 -8.18
N HIS A 719 35.80 -78.29 -8.61
CA HIS A 719 36.29 -77.11 -9.33
C HIS A 719 35.55 -75.82 -8.95
N VAL A 720 36.25 -74.69 -9.01
CA VAL A 720 35.70 -73.34 -8.83
C VAL A 720 36.29 -72.38 -9.84
N ALA A 721 35.47 -71.43 -10.31
CA ALA A 721 35.87 -70.42 -11.27
C ALA A 721 35.23 -69.08 -10.92
N TYR A 722 35.87 -67.99 -11.35
CA TYR A 722 35.34 -66.64 -11.13
C TYR A 722 34.42 -66.25 -12.29
N VAL A 723 33.25 -65.70 -11.99
CA VAL A 723 32.30 -65.24 -13.01
C VAL A 723 32.68 -63.84 -13.50
N ASP A 724 33.13 -63.73 -14.75
CA ASP A 724 33.54 -62.44 -15.34
C ASP A 724 32.40 -61.67 -16.01
N TRP A 725 31.36 -62.37 -16.44
CA TRP A 725 30.24 -61.80 -17.18
C TRP A 725 28.98 -62.67 -17.06
N VAL A 726 27.81 -62.04 -17.11
CA VAL A 726 26.50 -62.71 -17.08
C VAL A 726 25.58 -62.07 -18.14
N SER A 727 24.84 -62.89 -18.89
CA SER A 727 23.84 -62.47 -19.87
C SER A 727 22.62 -61.79 -19.22
N ALA A 728 21.77 -61.17 -20.04
CA ALA A 728 20.64 -60.40 -19.52
C ALA A 728 19.56 -61.27 -18.85
N ASP A 729 19.38 -62.48 -19.38
CA ASP A 729 18.50 -63.53 -18.84
C ASP A 729 19.15 -64.32 -17.69
N GLY A 730 20.47 -64.22 -17.51
CA GLY A 730 21.22 -65.00 -16.53
C GLY A 730 21.45 -66.45 -16.93
N ASP A 731 21.20 -66.81 -18.18
CA ASP A 731 21.34 -68.18 -18.71
C ASP A 731 22.69 -68.45 -19.37
N THR A 732 23.52 -67.43 -19.56
CA THR A 732 24.88 -67.57 -20.09
C THR A 732 25.85 -66.81 -19.21
N VAL A 733 26.94 -67.47 -18.81
CA VAL A 733 28.02 -66.83 -18.04
C VAL A 733 29.34 -66.96 -18.77
N ALA A 734 30.19 -65.96 -18.63
CA ALA A 734 31.61 -66.12 -18.95
C ALA A 734 32.40 -66.24 -17.65
N ILE A 735 33.30 -67.21 -17.60
CA ILE A 735 34.14 -67.48 -16.42
C ILE A 735 35.62 -67.37 -16.77
N SER A 736 36.43 -67.04 -15.77
CA SER A 736 37.88 -67.26 -15.79
C SER A 736 38.28 -68.24 -14.69
N GLU A 737 39.27 -69.05 -15.01
CA GLU A 737 39.72 -70.10 -14.11
C GLU A 737 41.20 -70.46 -14.33
N SER A 738 41.76 -71.04 -13.28
CA SER A 738 43.06 -71.70 -13.29
C SER A 738 42.92 -72.94 -12.41
N GLY A 739 43.54 -74.07 -12.71
CA GLY A 739 43.33 -75.29 -11.93
C GLY A 739 44.43 -76.32 -12.10
N TYR A 740 44.59 -77.18 -11.08
CA TYR A 740 45.25 -78.47 -11.25
C TYR A 740 44.47 -79.22 -12.31
N GLY A 741 45.13 -79.69 -13.36
CA GLY A 741 44.44 -80.02 -14.61
C GLY A 741 43.33 -81.08 -14.50
N GLY A 742 42.49 -81.15 -15.53
CA GLY A 742 41.34 -82.06 -15.63
C GLY A 742 40.90 -82.23 -17.08
N THR A 743 39.79 -82.95 -17.31
CA THR A 743 39.21 -83.13 -18.65
C THR A 743 38.25 -82.00 -18.98
N VAL A 744 38.56 -81.21 -20.00
CA VAL A 744 37.77 -80.06 -20.43
C VAL A 744 37.56 -80.15 -21.94
N LEU A 745 36.29 -80.10 -22.38
CA LEU A 745 35.90 -80.28 -23.79
C LEU A 745 36.46 -81.58 -24.41
N GLY A 746 36.60 -82.64 -23.61
CA GLY A 746 37.10 -83.95 -24.05
C GLY A 746 38.62 -84.12 -24.05
N ALA A 747 39.39 -83.10 -23.65
CA ALA A 747 40.86 -83.19 -23.54
C ALA A 747 41.32 -83.11 -22.08
N THR A 748 42.23 -84.00 -21.66
CA THR A 748 42.77 -84.06 -20.30
C THR A 748 44.06 -83.26 -20.17
N TYR A 749 44.12 -82.36 -19.20
CA TYR A 749 45.25 -81.48 -18.95
C TYR A 749 45.89 -81.76 -17.57
N THR A 750 47.19 -81.50 -17.41
CA THR A 750 47.92 -81.59 -16.12
C THR A 750 47.83 -80.30 -15.31
N SER A 751 47.70 -79.16 -15.98
CA SER A 751 47.44 -77.83 -15.42
C SER A 751 46.69 -77.02 -16.47
N MET A 752 45.66 -76.27 -16.07
CA MET A 752 44.81 -75.51 -17.00
C MET A 752 44.60 -74.08 -16.53
N SER A 753 44.67 -73.15 -17.47
CA SER A 753 44.20 -71.77 -17.30
C SER A 753 43.34 -71.42 -18.50
N GLY A 754 42.19 -70.79 -18.25
CA GLY A 754 41.22 -70.60 -19.31
C GLY A 754 40.12 -69.59 -19.04
N ARG A 755 39.43 -69.26 -20.13
CA ARG A 755 38.19 -68.50 -20.14
C ARG A 755 37.16 -69.23 -20.99
N ARG A 756 35.95 -69.33 -20.45
CA ARG A 756 34.83 -70.06 -21.05
C ARG A 756 33.57 -69.23 -21.09
N ILE A 757 32.70 -69.60 -22.03
CA ILE A 757 31.29 -69.25 -22.01
C ILE A 757 30.53 -70.54 -21.69
N LEU A 758 29.66 -70.48 -20.70
CA LEU A 758 28.82 -71.58 -20.25
C LEU A 758 27.36 -71.19 -20.43
N GLU A 759 26.56 -72.13 -20.92
CA GLU A 759 25.12 -71.95 -21.13
C GLU A 759 24.34 -72.84 -20.17
N ARG A 760 23.25 -72.30 -19.59
CA ARG A 760 22.37 -73.00 -18.66
C ARG A 760 21.75 -74.19 -19.36
N GLY A 761 21.70 -75.31 -18.65
CA GLY A 761 21.23 -76.59 -19.21
C GLY A 761 22.32 -77.42 -19.90
N SER A 762 23.52 -76.86 -20.12
CA SER A 762 24.68 -77.67 -20.52
C SER A 762 25.25 -78.47 -19.35
N TYR A 763 25.89 -79.61 -19.62
CA TYR A 763 26.61 -80.41 -18.60
C TYR A 763 27.72 -79.62 -17.90
N SER A 764 28.17 -78.52 -18.50
CA SER A 764 29.22 -77.65 -17.99
C SER A 764 28.70 -76.53 -17.07
N TRP A 765 27.39 -76.43 -16.88
CA TRP A 765 26.81 -75.43 -15.98
C TRP A 765 27.22 -75.68 -14.51
N PRO A 766 27.57 -74.62 -13.73
CA PRO A 766 27.98 -74.79 -12.34
C PRO A 766 26.90 -75.40 -11.46
N SER A 767 27.32 -76.20 -10.48
CA SER A 767 26.44 -76.75 -9.44
C SER A 767 25.90 -75.67 -8.52
N ASN A 768 26.61 -74.58 -8.28
CA ASN A 768 26.18 -73.42 -7.49
C ASN A 768 26.95 -72.15 -7.87
N PHE A 769 26.39 -70.99 -7.52
CA PHE A 769 27.10 -69.70 -7.49
C PHE A 769 27.18 -69.19 -6.04
N ILE A 770 28.38 -68.79 -5.63
CA ILE A 770 28.66 -68.31 -4.27
C ILE A 770 28.86 -66.79 -4.29
N HIS A 771 28.07 -66.08 -3.49
CA HIS A 771 28.04 -64.61 -3.43
C HIS A 771 28.86 -64.08 -2.25
N PHE A 772 30.07 -63.60 -2.54
CA PHE A 772 30.97 -63.03 -1.52
C PHE A 772 30.87 -61.50 -1.37
N ARG A 773 30.06 -60.83 -2.21
CA ARG A 773 29.97 -59.37 -2.32
C ARG A 773 28.58 -58.85 -1.97
#